data_AF-A0A9F5IJG8-F1
#
_entry.id   AF-A0A9F5IJG8-F1
#
_cell.length_a   1.000
_cell.length_b   1.000
_cell.length_c   1.000
_cell.angle_alpha   90.00
_cell.angle_beta   90.00
_cell.angle_gamma   90.00
#
_symmetry.space_group_name_H-M   'P 1'
#
loop_
_entity.id
_entity.type
_entity.pdbx_description
1 polymer ?
#
loop_
_entity_poly.entity_id
_entity_poly.type
_entity_poly.pdbx_seq_one_letter_code
_entity_poly.pdbx_strand_id
1 'polypeptide(L)'
;MAFPLTGGSWKVLEPRARSKRSGSVYEPLKSINLLRPDAESLWDKLDHYYLIVKSTVLVFQSPTTGLFPTKTYGENQRAKIHDSLYCAACVWALALAYRRIDDDKGRTHELEHSAIKCMRGILYCYMRQADKVQQYKQDPKPSKCLHSVFNVHTGDEVFSHEEYGHLQINAVSLFLLYLVEMISSGLQIIYNTDEVSFIQNLVFCVERAYRVPDFGVWERGSKYNNGSTELHSSSVGLAKAALEAINGFNLFGNQGCSWSVIFVDLDAHNRNRQTLCSLLPRESRSHNTDAALLPCISYPAFAVDDEALYSQTVDKIVRKLKGKYGFKRFLRDGYRTALEDKNRQYYKPAEIKLFDGIECEFPLFFIFMTIDGVFRGNTEQVKEYQQLLDPLLQQSSEGHPVVPKYYYVPADFVELEQKNPGSQKRFPSNHGRDGKFFLWGQSLYIISKLLVDGLVSVKDIDPVKRFIPPQDQRNVSMRYSNQGPLENDLVVHVALIAESQRLQVFLNTYGIQTQTPQQVEPIQIWPQQELVKAYFHLGINEKLGLSGRPDRPIGCLGTSKIYRILGKTVVCYPIIFDLSDFYMSQDVMMLIDDIKSALQFIKQYWKMHGRPLFLVLIREDNIKGSRFNPILDMLASFKKGVVGGVKVHVDRLQ
;
A
#
# COMPACT_ATOMS: atom_id res chain seq x y z
N MET A 1 24.56 -32.08 -61.60
CA MET A 1 23.47 -31.09 -61.41
C MET A 1 24.17 -29.87 -60.78
N ALA A 2 24.55 -28.80 -61.48
CA ALA A 2 23.80 -27.92 -62.40
C ALA A 2 22.59 -27.28 -61.70
N PHE A 3 22.39 -25.96 -61.69
CA PHE A 3 23.23 -24.77 -61.99
C PHE A 3 22.56 -23.53 -61.30
N PRO A 4 22.97 -22.25 -61.44
CA PRO A 4 22.90 -21.28 -60.33
C PRO A 4 21.82 -20.19 -60.50
N LEU A 5 21.67 -19.34 -59.48
CA LEU A 5 20.90 -18.10 -59.55
C LEU A 5 21.81 -16.90 -59.87
N THR A 6 21.54 -16.21 -60.96
CA THR A 6 22.10 -14.89 -61.30
C THR A 6 21.03 -13.81 -61.13
N GLY A 7 21.42 -12.63 -60.64
CA GLY A 7 20.49 -11.53 -60.33
C GLY A 7 20.05 -10.68 -61.53
N GLY A 8 19.29 -9.62 -61.23
CA GLY A 8 18.86 -8.60 -62.19
C GLY A 8 17.85 -7.64 -61.56
N SER A 9 17.95 -6.34 -61.83
CA SER A 9 17.20 -5.29 -61.13
C SER A 9 16.44 -4.34 -62.06
N TRP A 10 15.30 -3.80 -61.57
CA TRP A 10 14.56 -2.62 -62.04
C TRP A 10 13.89 -2.65 -63.44
N LYS A 11 12.54 -2.61 -63.48
CA LYS A 11 11.78 -1.35 -63.73
C LYS A 11 10.24 -1.49 -63.70
N VAL A 12 9.65 -0.52 -63.00
CA VAL A 12 8.30 0.10 -63.08
C VAL A 12 7.35 -0.29 -64.23
N LEU A 13 6.08 -0.57 -63.90
CA LEU A 13 4.90 -0.20 -64.70
C LEU A 13 3.69 0.17 -63.80
N GLU A 14 2.83 1.05 -64.32
CA GLU A 14 1.78 1.80 -63.58
C GLU A 14 0.44 1.06 -63.32
N PRO A 15 -0.39 1.54 -62.37
CA PRO A 15 -1.66 0.91 -62.00
C PRO A 15 -2.82 1.27 -62.95
N ARG A 16 -3.74 0.32 -63.18
CA ARG A 16 -5.05 0.58 -63.80
C ARG A 16 -6.20 0.16 -62.88
N ALA A 17 -6.96 1.15 -62.42
CA ALA A 17 -8.20 0.97 -61.66
C ALA A 17 -9.45 1.36 -62.48
N ARG A 18 -10.53 0.60 -62.28
CA ARG A 18 -11.95 0.94 -62.52
C ARG A 18 -12.73 0.21 -61.41
N SER A 19 -13.72 0.74 -60.69
CA SER A 19 -14.57 1.94 -60.82
C SER A 19 -14.90 2.44 -59.39
N LYS A 20 -14.77 3.73 -59.00
CA LYS A 20 -15.79 4.82 -59.04
C LYS A 20 -17.21 4.37 -58.62
N ARG A 21 -17.99 5.08 -57.80
CA ARG A 21 -17.98 6.43 -57.13
C ARG A 21 -19.06 6.36 -56.00
N SER A 22 -19.32 7.28 -55.06
CA SER A 22 -18.79 8.59 -54.56
C SER A 22 -19.50 8.90 -53.21
N GLY A 23 -19.08 9.84 -52.35
CA GLY A 23 -17.95 10.77 -52.43
C GLY A 23 -17.72 11.58 -51.14
N SER A 24 -16.66 12.39 -51.16
CA SER A 24 -16.30 13.39 -50.14
C SER A 24 -16.09 14.73 -50.86
N VAL A 25 -16.57 15.82 -50.25
CA VAL A 25 -16.28 17.19 -50.70
C VAL A 25 -15.28 17.79 -49.73
N TYR A 26 -14.09 18.08 -50.22
CA TYR A 26 -13.07 18.85 -49.52
C TYR A 26 -13.25 20.33 -49.88
N GLU A 27 -13.61 21.17 -48.93
CA GLU A 27 -13.31 22.61 -49.01
C GLU A 27 -12.08 22.91 -48.14
N PRO A 28 -11.03 23.55 -48.69
CA PRO A 28 -9.89 23.99 -47.91
C PRO A 28 -10.14 25.38 -47.32
N LEU A 29 -10.61 25.45 -46.06
CA LEU A 29 -10.82 26.72 -45.37
C LEU A 29 -9.82 26.96 -44.22
N LYS A 30 -8.82 27.78 -44.58
CA LYS A 30 -8.14 28.77 -43.74
C LYS A 30 -7.48 28.27 -42.45
N SER A 31 -6.18 28.08 -42.60
CA SER A 31 -5.18 28.54 -41.64
C SER A 31 -5.36 30.03 -41.27
N ILE A 32 -6.21 30.33 -40.28
CA ILE A 32 -5.97 31.38 -39.28
C ILE A 32 -6.45 30.83 -37.93
N ASN A 33 -5.52 30.26 -37.16
CA ASN A 33 -5.47 30.51 -35.73
C ASN A 33 -4.10 31.14 -35.49
N LEU A 34 -4.08 32.47 -35.42
CA LEU A 34 -2.92 33.19 -34.90
C LEU A 34 -2.69 32.69 -33.47
N LEU A 35 -1.58 31.98 -33.27
CA LEU A 35 -1.10 31.61 -31.95
C LEU A 35 -1.05 32.86 -31.08
N ARG A 36 -1.66 32.80 -29.89
CA ARG A 36 -1.35 33.76 -28.83
C ARG A 36 0.15 33.57 -28.52
N PRO A 37 0.98 34.63 -28.53
CA PRO A 37 2.42 34.49 -28.30
C PRO A 37 2.81 33.93 -26.91
N ASP A 38 1.87 33.95 -25.96
CA ASP A 38 2.15 33.78 -24.52
C ASP A 38 1.71 32.42 -23.94
N ALA A 39 1.43 31.43 -24.80
CA ALA A 39 1.07 30.08 -24.37
C ALA A 39 2.29 29.14 -24.38
N GLU A 40 3.01 29.10 -23.26
CA GLU A 40 4.10 28.15 -22.98
C GLU A 40 3.68 26.70 -23.36
N SER A 41 4.50 26.03 -24.18
CA SER A 41 4.12 24.73 -24.74
C SER A 41 4.16 23.63 -23.68
N LEU A 42 3.49 22.50 -23.97
CA LEU A 42 3.56 21.33 -23.07
C LEU A 42 5.01 20.84 -22.90
N TRP A 43 5.82 20.94 -23.97
CA TRP A 43 7.25 20.63 -23.91
C TRP A 43 7.98 21.54 -22.93
N ASP A 44 7.81 22.86 -23.04
CA ASP A 44 8.53 23.85 -22.22
C ASP A 44 8.18 23.68 -20.73
N LYS A 45 6.90 23.41 -20.42
CA LYS A 45 6.44 23.10 -19.05
C LYS A 45 7.09 21.85 -18.49
N LEU A 46 7.13 20.77 -19.26
CA LEU A 46 7.80 19.55 -18.81
C LEU A 46 9.32 19.77 -18.70
N ASP A 47 9.93 20.54 -19.59
CA ASP A 47 11.36 20.90 -19.54
C ASP A 47 11.68 21.66 -18.25
N HIS A 48 10.86 22.63 -17.87
CA HIS A 48 10.99 23.35 -16.60
C HIS A 48 11.02 22.38 -15.40
N TYR A 49 10.09 21.43 -15.33
CA TYR A 49 10.07 20.42 -14.27
C TYR A 49 11.21 19.41 -14.37
N TYR A 50 11.65 19.05 -15.57
CA TYR A 50 12.84 18.21 -15.79
C TYR A 50 14.10 18.88 -15.26
N LEU A 51 14.31 20.16 -15.55
CA LEU A 51 15.43 20.93 -15.01
C LEU A 51 15.39 20.98 -13.47
N ILE A 52 14.22 21.24 -12.85
CA ILE A 52 14.05 21.17 -11.39
C ILE A 52 14.40 19.78 -10.84
N VAL A 53 13.88 18.71 -11.46
CA VAL A 53 14.17 17.32 -11.02
C VAL A 53 15.66 17.00 -11.15
N LYS A 54 16.32 17.44 -12.24
CA LYS A 54 17.75 17.22 -12.47
C LYS A 54 18.60 17.93 -11.42
N SER A 55 18.36 19.23 -11.16
CA SER A 55 19.17 20.06 -10.26
C SER A 55 18.86 19.86 -8.76
N THR A 56 17.62 19.48 -8.40
CA THR A 56 17.21 19.41 -6.98
C THR A 56 17.02 17.98 -6.44
N VAL A 57 16.93 16.96 -7.31
CA VAL A 57 16.71 15.55 -6.90
C VAL A 57 17.74 14.60 -7.52
N LEU A 58 17.80 14.49 -8.85
CA LEU A 58 18.61 13.47 -9.54
C LEU A 58 20.13 13.68 -9.42
N VAL A 59 20.60 14.92 -9.25
CA VAL A 59 22.02 15.20 -8.96
C VAL A 59 22.52 14.46 -7.70
N PHE A 60 21.62 14.08 -6.79
CA PHE A 60 21.95 13.33 -5.57
C PHE A 60 21.70 11.82 -5.70
N GLN A 61 21.25 11.31 -6.85
CA GLN A 61 21.01 9.88 -7.02
C GLN A 61 22.34 9.11 -7.08
N SER A 62 22.46 8.05 -6.29
CA SER A 62 23.64 7.19 -6.30
C SER A 62 23.83 6.49 -7.66
N PRO A 63 25.00 6.61 -8.31
CA PRO A 63 25.25 5.98 -9.61
C PRO A 63 25.40 4.45 -9.51
N THR A 64 25.63 3.91 -8.31
CA THR A 64 25.73 2.45 -8.07
C THR A 64 24.36 1.85 -7.73
N THR A 65 23.77 2.26 -6.60
CA THR A 65 22.54 1.67 -6.06
C THR A 65 21.26 2.32 -6.58
N GLY A 66 21.31 3.56 -7.06
CA GLY A 66 20.11 4.37 -7.33
C GLY A 66 19.43 4.98 -6.09
N LEU A 67 19.94 4.75 -4.88
CA LEU A 67 19.41 5.34 -3.64
C LEU A 67 19.70 6.83 -3.53
N PHE A 68 18.97 7.52 -2.64
CA PHE A 68 19.11 8.96 -2.38
C PHE A 68 19.59 9.24 -0.94
N PRO A 69 20.53 10.18 -0.72
CA PRO A 69 21.10 10.45 0.59
C PRO A 69 20.17 11.28 1.48
N THR A 70 20.23 11.03 2.79
CA THR A 70 19.47 11.73 3.84
C THR A 70 19.92 13.17 4.10
N LYS A 71 21.10 13.55 3.59
CA LYS A 71 21.60 14.93 3.53
C LYS A 71 22.34 15.11 2.21
N THR A 72 22.12 16.23 1.55
CA THR A 72 22.75 16.61 0.28
C THR A 72 24.07 17.37 0.45
N TYR A 73 24.61 17.44 1.68
CA TYR A 73 25.79 18.23 2.03
C TYR A 73 26.69 17.46 3.00
N GLY A 74 28.00 17.64 2.83
CA GLY A 74 29.04 16.88 3.54
C GLY A 74 29.07 15.40 3.17
N GLU A 75 29.98 14.65 3.76
CA GLU A 75 30.23 13.22 3.47
C GLU A 75 29.19 12.27 4.09
N ASN A 76 27.89 12.60 3.99
CA ASN A 76 26.84 11.76 4.54
C ASN A 76 26.45 10.62 3.59
N GLN A 77 27.12 9.49 3.71
CA GLN A 77 26.87 8.29 2.90
C GLN A 77 25.60 7.50 3.29
N ARG A 78 24.59 8.10 3.93
CA ARG A 78 23.40 7.37 4.47
C ARG A 78 22.15 7.65 3.65
N ALA A 79 21.50 6.61 3.14
CA ALA A 79 20.21 6.67 2.46
C ALA A 79 19.09 6.06 3.33
N LYS A 80 17.96 6.74 3.47
CA LYS A 80 16.75 6.20 4.11
C LYS A 80 15.82 5.68 3.02
N ILE A 81 15.25 4.48 3.21
CA ILE A 81 14.35 3.87 2.22
C ILE A 81 13.15 4.78 1.95
N HIS A 82 12.52 5.28 3.02
CA HIS A 82 11.36 6.16 2.94
C HIS A 82 11.59 7.42 2.06
N ASP A 83 12.71 8.12 2.28
CA ASP A 83 13.04 9.32 1.50
C ASP A 83 13.36 8.96 0.04
N SER A 84 14.05 7.83 -0.19
CA SER A 84 14.38 7.32 -1.53
C SER A 84 13.14 6.92 -2.34
N LEU A 85 12.11 6.37 -1.69
CA LEU A 85 10.83 6.03 -2.31
C LEU A 85 10.10 7.26 -2.88
N TYR A 86 10.04 8.35 -2.12
CA TYR A 86 9.43 9.58 -2.62
C TYR A 86 10.24 10.22 -3.75
N CYS A 87 11.58 10.12 -3.72
CA CYS A 87 12.43 10.54 -4.84
C CYS A 87 12.12 9.74 -6.11
N ALA A 88 12.04 8.41 -6.01
CA ALA A 88 11.65 7.54 -7.12
C ALA A 88 10.24 7.87 -7.64
N ALA A 89 9.27 8.11 -6.74
CA ALA A 89 7.90 8.47 -7.10
C ALA A 89 7.79 9.81 -7.84
N CYS A 90 8.61 10.80 -7.48
CA CYS A 90 8.67 12.09 -8.18
C CYS A 90 9.25 11.96 -9.60
N VAL A 91 10.36 11.25 -9.74
CA VAL A 91 11.01 10.99 -11.02
C VAL A 91 10.08 10.19 -11.95
N TRP A 92 9.40 9.17 -11.40
CA TRP A 92 8.38 8.39 -12.09
C TRP A 92 7.17 9.23 -12.52
N ALA A 93 6.64 10.09 -11.64
CA ALA A 93 5.52 10.97 -11.98
C ALA A 93 5.87 11.91 -13.15
N LEU A 94 7.08 12.46 -13.18
CA LEU A 94 7.53 13.26 -14.33
C LEU A 94 7.68 12.41 -15.60
N ALA A 95 8.18 11.17 -15.50
CA ALA A 95 8.26 10.26 -16.65
C ALA A 95 6.87 9.98 -17.26
N LEU A 96 5.86 9.76 -16.41
CA LEU A 96 4.47 9.58 -16.82
C LEU A 96 3.90 10.82 -17.52
N ALA A 97 4.36 12.03 -17.15
CA ALA A 97 4.00 13.25 -17.85
C ALA A 97 4.61 13.29 -19.27
N TYR A 98 5.89 12.89 -19.42
CA TYR A 98 6.59 12.86 -20.71
C TYR A 98 6.01 11.84 -21.70
N ARG A 99 5.45 10.72 -21.24
CA ARG A 99 4.72 9.76 -22.09
C ARG A 99 3.54 10.36 -22.88
N ARG A 100 3.14 11.59 -22.59
CA ARG A 100 2.08 12.33 -23.30
C ARG A 100 2.62 13.13 -24.51
N ILE A 101 3.92 13.06 -24.79
CA ILE A 101 4.60 13.72 -25.92
C ILE A 101 5.24 12.64 -26.81
N ASP A 102 5.17 12.80 -28.14
CA ASP A 102 5.69 11.84 -29.12
C ASP A 102 7.24 11.87 -29.24
N ASP A 103 7.84 13.07 -29.35
CA ASP A 103 9.30 13.25 -29.28
C ASP A 103 9.68 13.85 -27.92
N ASP A 104 10.06 12.96 -27.00
CA ASP A 104 10.45 13.32 -25.64
C ASP A 104 11.98 13.56 -25.49
N LYS A 105 12.74 13.45 -26.59
CA LYS A 105 14.20 13.46 -26.64
C LYS A 105 14.87 12.44 -25.69
N GLY A 106 14.20 11.33 -25.40
CA GLY A 106 14.67 10.25 -24.52
C GLY A 106 14.45 10.48 -23.01
N ARG A 107 13.76 11.57 -22.61
CA ARG A 107 13.60 11.93 -21.19
C ARG A 107 12.76 10.94 -20.40
N THR A 108 11.71 10.35 -21.00
CA THR A 108 10.92 9.26 -20.38
C THR A 108 11.84 8.11 -20.02
N HIS A 109 12.65 7.63 -20.97
CA HIS A 109 13.56 6.51 -20.72
C HIS A 109 14.57 6.81 -19.61
N GLU A 110 15.17 8.01 -19.58
CA GLU A 110 16.07 8.42 -18.49
C GLU A 110 15.37 8.39 -17.11
N LEU A 111 14.19 9.02 -17.02
CA LEU A 111 13.45 9.16 -15.77
C LEU A 111 12.91 7.79 -15.29
N GLU A 112 12.33 6.98 -16.18
CA GLU A 112 11.87 5.62 -15.86
C GLU A 112 13.01 4.75 -15.35
N HIS A 113 14.14 4.72 -16.05
CA HIS A 113 15.28 3.91 -15.63
C HIS A 113 15.92 4.43 -14.33
N SER A 114 15.87 5.74 -14.06
CA SER A 114 16.26 6.30 -12.75
C SER A 114 15.34 5.83 -11.61
N ALA A 115 14.02 5.84 -11.82
CA ALA A 115 13.05 5.35 -10.83
C ALA A 115 13.19 3.83 -10.61
N ILE A 116 13.29 3.05 -11.69
CA ILE A 116 13.56 1.60 -11.64
C ILE A 116 14.85 1.31 -10.87
N LYS A 117 15.93 2.06 -11.14
CA LYS A 117 17.22 1.88 -10.47
C LYS A 117 17.11 2.12 -8.97
N CYS A 118 16.40 3.15 -8.52
CA CYS A 118 16.14 3.37 -7.09
C CYS A 118 15.36 2.19 -6.46
N MET A 119 14.25 1.77 -7.09
CA MET A 119 13.43 0.67 -6.58
C MET A 119 14.20 -0.66 -6.53
N ARG A 120 15.05 -0.93 -7.52
CA ARG A 120 15.95 -2.10 -7.53
C ARG A 120 17.09 -1.98 -6.51
N GLY A 121 17.58 -0.76 -6.23
CA GLY A 121 18.51 -0.50 -5.13
C GLY A 121 17.92 -0.82 -3.76
N ILE A 122 16.67 -0.42 -3.51
CA ILE A 122 15.92 -0.75 -2.29
C ILE A 122 15.74 -2.27 -2.19
N LEU A 123 15.33 -2.93 -3.27
CA LEU A 123 15.19 -4.39 -3.33
C LEU A 123 16.52 -5.10 -3.03
N TYR A 124 17.63 -4.65 -3.62
CA TYR A 124 18.97 -5.18 -3.37
C TYR A 124 19.35 -5.08 -1.87
N CYS A 125 19.11 -3.92 -1.25
CA CYS A 125 19.38 -3.73 0.19
C CYS A 125 18.55 -4.68 1.07
N TYR A 126 17.26 -4.84 0.76
CA TYR A 126 16.40 -5.77 1.50
C TYR A 126 16.73 -7.25 1.24
N MET A 127 17.06 -7.65 0.01
CA MET A 127 17.41 -9.05 -0.31
C MET A 127 18.68 -9.52 0.40
N ARG A 128 19.62 -8.61 0.67
CA ARG A 128 20.79 -8.89 1.52
C ARG A 128 20.45 -9.16 2.99
N GLN A 129 19.21 -8.90 3.40
CA GLN A 129 18.66 -9.15 4.75
C GLN A 129 17.63 -10.30 4.76
N ALA A 130 17.73 -11.25 3.82
CA ALA A 130 16.79 -12.39 3.75
C ALA A 130 16.76 -13.25 5.02
N ASP A 131 17.88 -13.33 5.75
CA ASP A 131 17.97 -13.96 7.07
C ASP A 131 17.12 -13.22 8.13
N LYS A 132 17.17 -11.87 8.15
CA LYS A 132 16.35 -11.04 9.03
C LYS A 132 14.87 -11.16 8.67
N VAL A 133 14.54 -11.17 7.37
CA VAL A 133 13.18 -11.47 6.88
C VAL A 133 12.70 -12.82 7.41
N GLN A 134 13.50 -13.88 7.27
CA GLN A 134 13.17 -15.22 7.77
C GLN A 134 12.91 -15.21 9.29
N GLN A 135 13.76 -14.55 10.06
CA GLN A 135 13.63 -14.44 11.52
C GLN A 135 12.42 -13.60 11.96
N TYR A 136 12.17 -12.46 11.32
CA TYR A 136 11.10 -11.52 11.66
C TYR A 136 9.69 -12.08 11.42
N LYS A 137 9.51 -12.84 10.33
CA LYS A 137 8.24 -13.53 10.03
C LYS A 137 7.78 -14.41 11.20
N GLN A 138 8.71 -15.03 11.91
CA GLN A 138 8.44 -15.82 13.11
C GLN A 138 8.22 -14.88 14.31
N ASP A 139 9.25 -14.10 14.65
CA ASP A 139 9.36 -13.32 15.89
C ASP A 139 9.63 -11.83 15.55
N PRO A 140 8.59 -10.97 15.54
CA PRO A 140 8.65 -9.63 14.98
C PRO A 140 9.09 -8.63 16.04
N LYS A 141 10.41 -8.43 16.16
CA LYS A 141 11.01 -7.55 17.17
C LYS A 141 12.15 -6.70 16.60
N PRO A 142 12.53 -5.58 17.24
CA PRO A 142 13.58 -4.68 16.73
C PRO A 142 14.90 -5.38 16.37
N SER A 143 15.37 -6.33 17.18
CA SER A 143 16.63 -7.06 16.91
C SER A 143 16.60 -8.02 15.72
N LYS A 144 15.42 -8.24 15.10
CA LYS A 144 15.22 -9.08 13.92
C LYS A 144 14.66 -8.31 12.72
N CYS A 145 14.39 -7.02 12.84
CA CYS A 145 13.73 -6.25 11.79
C CYS A 145 14.65 -5.98 10.58
N LEU A 146 14.04 -5.69 9.43
CA LEU A 146 14.78 -5.12 8.30
C LEU A 146 15.25 -3.71 8.66
N HIS A 147 16.40 -3.31 8.13
CA HIS A 147 16.90 -1.96 8.33
C HIS A 147 16.19 -0.97 7.40
N SER A 148 15.97 0.24 7.90
CA SER A 148 15.34 1.35 7.18
C SER A 148 16.34 2.35 6.59
N VAL A 149 17.64 2.20 6.92
CA VAL A 149 18.73 3.07 6.47
C VAL A 149 19.95 2.23 6.08
N PHE A 150 20.55 2.59 4.95
CA PHE A 150 21.67 1.88 4.32
C PHE A 150 22.76 2.85 3.86
N ASN A 151 23.92 2.34 3.47
CA ASN A 151 24.93 3.11 2.78
C ASN A 151 24.43 3.44 1.36
N VAL A 152 24.48 4.72 0.98
CA VAL A 152 23.95 5.22 -0.30
C VAL A 152 24.71 4.66 -1.51
N HIS A 153 25.98 4.28 -1.38
CA HIS A 153 26.82 3.80 -2.48
C HIS A 153 26.98 2.28 -2.52
N THR A 154 26.94 1.58 -1.38
CA THR A 154 27.14 0.13 -1.32
C THR A 154 25.87 -0.66 -0.98
N GLY A 155 24.85 -0.01 -0.39
CA GLY A 155 23.68 -0.70 0.15
C GLY A 155 23.96 -1.51 1.42
N ASP A 156 25.11 -1.28 2.07
CA ASP A 156 25.46 -1.92 3.35
C ASP A 156 24.64 -1.36 4.52
N GLU A 157 24.59 -2.11 5.61
CA GLU A 157 24.02 -1.66 6.88
C GLU A 157 24.95 -0.61 7.53
N VAL A 158 24.38 0.52 7.97
CA VAL A 158 25.15 1.65 8.54
C VAL A 158 24.92 1.86 10.04
N PHE A 159 23.95 1.16 10.60
CA PHE A 159 23.61 1.19 12.03
C PHE A 159 23.13 -0.20 12.44
N SER A 160 23.32 -0.52 13.72
CA SER A 160 22.66 -1.62 14.41
C SER A 160 21.22 -1.25 14.82
N HIS A 161 20.45 -2.25 15.23
CA HIS A 161 19.10 -2.07 15.76
C HIS A 161 19.05 -1.37 17.14
N GLU A 162 20.19 -1.24 17.83
CA GLU A 162 20.31 -0.53 19.11
C GLU A 162 20.53 0.96 18.88
N GLU A 163 21.36 1.31 17.88
CA GLU A 163 21.64 2.69 17.49
C GLU A 163 20.48 3.37 16.74
N TYR A 164 19.60 2.58 16.09
CA TYR A 164 18.59 3.12 15.20
C TYR A 164 17.23 2.42 15.29
N GLY A 165 16.15 3.21 15.26
CA GLY A 165 14.77 2.72 15.21
C GLY A 165 14.42 2.13 13.85
N HIS A 166 15.03 1.00 13.49
CA HIS A 166 14.90 0.36 12.18
C HIS A 166 13.55 -0.30 11.93
N LEU A 167 12.88 -0.77 12.98
CA LEU A 167 11.54 -1.36 12.88
C LEU A 167 10.52 -0.29 12.45
N GLN A 168 10.30 -0.20 11.14
CA GLN A 168 9.47 0.80 10.45
C GLN A 168 8.58 0.07 9.43
N ILE A 169 7.40 -0.37 9.88
CA ILE A 169 6.49 -1.15 9.04
C ILE A 169 5.94 -0.29 7.88
N ASN A 170 5.75 1.00 8.12
CA ASN A 170 5.44 2.00 7.12
C ASN A 170 6.43 1.99 5.93
N ALA A 171 7.74 1.82 6.16
CA ALA A 171 8.76 1.90 5.10
C ALA A 171 8.75 0.67 4.17
N VAL A 172 8.58 -0.53 4.73
CA VAL A 172 8.41 -1.77 3.94
C VAL A 172 7.08 -1.74 3.18
N SER A 173 6.02 -1.27 3.83
CA SER A 173 4.69 -1.18 3.21
C SER A 173 4.65 -0.15 2.07
N LEU A 174 5.28 1.01 2.25
CA LEU A 174 5.39 2.03 1.20
C LEU A 174 6.19 1.54 -0.02
N PHE A 175 7.24 0.73 0.21
CA PHE A 175 7.97 0.07 -0.89
C PHE A 175 7.07 -0.90 -1.66
N LEU A 176 6.33 -1.77 -0.96
CA LEU A 176 5.39 -2.71 -1.59
C LEU A 176 4.28 -1.98 -2.37
N LEU A 177 3.78 -0.85 -1.85
CA LEU A 177 2.78 -0.03 -2.51
C LEU A 177 3.32 0.58 -3.81
N TYR A 178 4.43 1.34 -3.75
CA TYR A 178 5.02 1.94 -4.96
C TYR A 178 5.52 0.89 -5.97
N LEU A 179 5.95 -0.30 -5.51
CA LEU A 179 6.29 -1.41 -6.38
C LEU A 179 5.08 -1.83 -7.24
N VAL A 180 3.90 -1.92 -6.64
CA VAL A 180 2.64 -2.21 -7.34
C VAL A 180 2.23 -1.07 -8.27
N GLU A 181 2.27 0.19 -7.83
CA GLU A 181 1.88 1.33 -8.69
C GLU A 181 2.80 1.45 -9.92
N MET A 182 4.12 1.39 -9.71
CA MET A 182 5.09 1.53 -10.80
C MET A 182 5.01 0.36 -11.80
N ILE A 183 4.89 -0.89 -11.34
CA ILE A 183 4.69 -2.04 -12.24
C ILE A 183 3.34 -1.93 -12.96
N SER A 184 2.29 -1.42 -12.31
CA SER A 184 0.98 -1.18 -12.93
C SER A 184 1.00 -0.10 -14.02
N SER A 185 1.93 0.87 -13.92
CA SER A 185 2.22 1.80 -15.01
C SER A 185 3.09 1.21 -16.14
N GLY A 186 3.49 -0.06 -16.05
CA GLY A 186 4.27 -0.77 -17.06
C GLY A 186 5.79 -0.81 -16.81
N LEU A 187 6.30 -0.31 -15.68
CA LEU A 187 7.73 -0.41 -15.37
C LEU A 187 8.15 -1.82 -14.98
N GLN A 188 9.27 -2.30 -15.51
CA GLN A 188 9.84 -3.60 -15.14
C GLN A 188 10.83 -3.43 -13.98
N ILE A 189 10.40 -3.80 -12.77
CA ILE A 189 11.21 -3.69 -11.54
C ILE A 189 11.68 -5.05 -11.04
N ILE A 190 10.85 -6.10 -11.14
CA ILE A 190 11.16 -7.46 -10.69
C ILE A 190 11.54 -8.33 -11.91
N TYR A 191 12.67 -9.03 -11.85
CA TYR A 191 13.29 -9.70 -13.01
C TYR A 191 13.35 -11.22 -12.92
N ASN A 192 13.24 -11.83 -11.73
CA ASN A 192 13.34 -13.28 -11.57
C ASN A 192 12.48 -13.82 -10.42
N THR A 193 12.36 -15.15 -10.35
CA THR A 193 11.54 -15.84 -9.35
C THR A 193 12.11 -15.78 -7.93
N ASP A 194 13.41 -15.54 -7.75
CA ASP A 194 14.01 -15.36 -6.43
C ASP A 194 13.59 -14.00 -5.84
N GLU A 195 13.57 -12.94 -6.66
CA GLU A 195 13.01 -11.62 -6.32
C GLU A 195 11.50 -11.70 -6.01
N VAL A 196 10.70 -12.42 -6.82
CA VAL A 196 9.27 -12.68 -6.53
C VAL A 196 9.10 -13.36 -5.17
N SER A 197 9.87 -14.42 -4.91
CA SER A 197 9.82 -15.16 -3.66
C SER A 197 10.16 -14.26 -2.48
N PHE A 198 11.16 -13.39 -2.62
CA PHE A 198 11.53 -12.41 -1.61
C PHE A 198 10.38 -11.44 -1.29
N ILE A 199 9.71 -10.87 -2.31
CA ILE A 199 8.56 -9.97 -2.11
C ILE A 199 7.40 -10.69 -1.39
N GLN A 200 7.12 -11.95 -1.73
CA GLN A 200 6.11 -12.76 -1.04
C GLN A 200 6.43 -12.93 0.47
N ASN A 201 7.71 -12.95 0.85
CA ASN A 201 8.12 -12.99 2.25
C ASN A 201 8.02 -11.62 2.95
N LEU A 202 8.27 -10.51 2.27
CA LEU A 202 8.00 -9.16 2.81
C LEU A 202 6.50 -8.99 3.15
N VAL A 203 5.61 -9.54 2.32
CA VAL A 203 4.17 -9.59 2.62
C VAL A 203 3.89 -10.29 3.96
N PHE A 204 4.48 -11.45 4.22
CA PHE A 204 4.31 -12.16 5.51
C PHE A 204 4.90 -11.42 6.71
N CYS A 205 5.82 -10.47 6.51
CA CYS A 205 6.30 -9.55 7.54
C CYS A 205 5.23 -8.49 7.87
N VAL A 206 4.62 -7.86 6.86
CA VAL A 206 3.65 -6.76 7.06
C VAL A 206 2.24 -7.25 7.41
N GLU A 207 1.86 -8.50 7.08
CA GLU A 207 0.57 -9.12 7.44
C GLU A 207 0.16 -8.93 8.91
N ARG A 208 1.12 -8.90 9.86
CA ARG A 208 0.85 -8.78 11.30
C ARG A 208 0.92 -7.36 11.86
N ALA A 209 1.01 -6.31 11.03
CA ALA A 209 1.20 -4.93 11.50
C ALA A 209 0.21 -4.51 12.59
N TYR A 210 -1.06 -4.94 12.49
CA TYR A 210 -2.14 -4.76 13.47
C TYR A 210 -1.80 -5.13 14.94
N ARG A 211 -0.74 -5.91 15.17
CA ARG A 211 -0.29 -6.35 16.51
C ARG A 211 1.22 -6.25 16.71
N VAL A 212 1.94 -5.51 15.86
CA VAL A 212 3.38 -5.30 15.97
C VAL A 212 3.66 -3.81 16.18
N PRO A 213 3.98 -3.39 17.42
CA PRO A 213 4.49 -2.06 17.70
C PRO A 213 5.78 -1.79 16.93
N ASP A 214 5.94 -0.57 16.41
CA ASP A 214 7.11 -0.14 15.65
C ASP A 214 7.59 1.26 16.09
N PHE A 215 8.61 1.80 15.42
CA PHE A 215 9.14 3.14 15.72
C PHE A 215 8.42 4.28 14.97
N GLY A 216 7.43 3.96 14.13
CA GLY A 216 6.69 4.90 13.28
C GLY A 216 7.53 5.63 12.24
N VAL A 217 6.89 6.49 11.44
CA VAL A 217 7.52 7.32 10.40
C VAL A 217 8.67 8.18 10.95
N TRP A 218 8.55 8.58 12.23
CA TRP A 218 9.47 9.45 12.95
C TRP A 218 10.60 8.76 13.70
N GLU A 219 10.67 7.43 13.66
CA GLU A 219 11.84 6.64 14.10
C GLU A 219 12.11 6.74 15.62
N ARG A 220 11.05 7.05 16.39
CA ARG A 220 11.11 7.37 17.83
C ARG A 220 10.23 6.47 18.71
N GLY A 221 9.29 5.73 18.11
CA GLY A 221 8.35 4.90 18.87
C GLY A 221 7.37 5.78 19.62
N SER A 222 7.38 5.72 20.96
CA SER A 222 6.55 6.59 21.78
C SER A 222 6.91 8.07 21.63
N LYS A 223 5.94 8.94 21.92
CA LYS A 223 6.10 10.40 21.98
C LYS A 223 7.21 10.84 22.94
N TYR A 224 7.53 10.00 23.93
CA TYR A 224 8.58 10.25 24.90
C TYR A 224 9.98 9.93 24.36
N ASN A 225 10.11 9.37 23.15
CA ASN A 225 11.38 9.05 22.49
C ASN A 225 12.36 8.41 23.48
N ASN A 226 12.00 7.23 23.98
CA ASN A 226 12.65 6.51 25.08
C ASN A 226 13.00 5.06 24.70
N GLY A 227 13.08 4.77 23.39
CA GLY A 227 13.33 3.42 22.86
C GLY A 227 12.11 2.50 22.82
N SER A 228 10.97 2.84 23.42
CA SER A 228 9.78 1.97 23.37
C SER A 228 8.98 2.15 22.07
N THR A 229 8.76 1.07 21.34
CA THR A 229 7.86 1.01 20.17
C THR A 229 6.39 1.13 20.56
N GLU A 230 5.55 1.71 19.69
CA GLU A 230 4.09 1.77 19.86
C GLU A 230 3.36 1.28 18.59
N LEU A 231 2.08 0.92 18.71
CA LEU A 231 1.26 0.57 17.55
C LEU A 231 0.79 1.86 16.86
N HIS A 232 1.35 2.13 15.69
CA HIS A 232 1.13 3.35 14.91
C HIS A 232 0.05 3.15 13.83
N SER A 233 -1.02 3.96 13.87
CA SER A 233 -2.07 4.00 12.85
C SER A 233 -1.50 4.26 11.46
N SER A 234 -0.55 5.18 11.32
CA SER A 234 0.14 5.44 10.05
C SER A 234 0.81 4.20 9.47
N SER A 235 1.51 3.41 10.30
CA SER A 235 2.13 2.13 9.89
C SER A 235 1.11 1.04 9.59
N VAL A 236 0.07 0.87 10.42
CA VAL A 236 -0.98 -0.14 10.22
C VAL A 236 -1.80 0.15 8.95
N GLY A 237 -2.10 1.42 8.67
CA GLY A 237 -2.84 1.81 7.48
C GLY A 237 -2.02 1.70 6.20
N LEU A 238 -0.73 2.06 6.22
CA LEU A 238 0.19 1.76 5.11
C LEU A 238 0.31 0.24 4.87
N ALA A 239 0.34 -0.58 5.93
CA ALA A 239 0.33 -2.04 5.79
C ALA A 239 -0.98 -2.56 5.19
N LYS A 240 -2.15 -2.10 5.66
CA LYS A 240 -3.47 -2.38 5.05
C LYS A 240 -3.46 -2.04 3.57
N ALA A 241 -2.99 -0.85 3.23
CA ALA A 241 -2.90 -0.33 1.87
C ALA A 241 -2.02 -1.20 0.95
N ALA A 242 -0.82 -1.57 1.41
CA ALA A 242 0.11 -2.41 0.66
C ALA A 242 -0.42 -3.84 0.47
N LEU A 243 -0.99 -4.45 1.51
CA LEU A 243 -1.62 -5.78 1.45
C LEU A 243 -2.80 -5.81 0.48
N GLU A 244 -3.63 -4.77 0.48
CA GLU A 244 -4.73 -4.59 -0.45
C GLU A 244 -4.24 -4.35 -1.90
N ALA A 245 -3.15 -3.61 -2.07
CA ALA A 245 -2.58 -3.31 -3.37
C ALA A 245 -1.96 -4.54 -4.05
N ILE A 246 -1.22 -5.36 -3.30
CA ILE A 246 -0.40 -6.46 -3.83
C ILE A 246 -1.13 -7.82 -3.91
N ASN A 247 -2.30 -7.96 -3.28
CA ASN A 247 -3.03 -9.23 -3.28
C ASN A 247 -3.51 -9.64 -4.69
N GLY A 248 -3.06 -10.80 -5.15
CA GLY A 248 -3.30 -11.33 -6.49
C GLY A 248 -2.57 -10.59 -7.59
N PHE A 249 -1.66 -9.67 -7.28
CA PHE A 249 -0.91 -8.86 -8.25
C PHE A 249 0.24 -9.64 -8.87
N ASN A 250 0.44 -9.48 -10.18
CA ASN A 250 1.56 -10.10 -10.90
C ASN A 250 2.80 -9.19 -10.96
N LEU A 251 3.91 -9.61 -10.34
CA LEU A 251 5.14 -8.81 -10.25
C LEU A 251 5.92 -8.68 -11.56
N PHE A 252 5.69 -9.54 -12.54
CA PHE A 252 6.22 -9.36 -13.91
C PHE A 252 5.24 -8.55 -14.80
N GLY A 253 4.21 -7.96 -14.21
CA GLY A 253 3.15 -7.23 -14.91
C GLY A 253 2.45 -8.10 -15.96
N ASN A 254 2.18 -7.52 -17.13
CA ASN A 254 1.49 -8.18 -18.24
C ASN A 254 2.25 -9.38 -18.84
N GLN A 255 3.54 -9.55 -18.52
CA GLN A 255 4.37 -10.66 -19.01
C GLN A 255 4.42 -11.85 -18.03
N GLY A 256 3.77 -11.72 -16.87
CA GLY A 256 3.85 -12.72 -15.82
C GLY A 256 2.92 -13.93 -15.98
N CYS A 257 3.14 -14.91 -15.11
CA CYS A 257 2.35 -16.15 -15.03
C CYS A 257 1.88 -16.39 -13.59
N SER A 258 1.19 -17.51 -13.34
CA SER A 258 0.59 -17.82 -12.03
C SER A 258 1.61 -17.89 -10.87
N TRP A 259 2.87 -18.22 -11.13
CA TRP A 259 3.94 -18.29 -10.13
C TRP A 259 4.58 -16.94 -9.80
N SER A 260 4.30 -15.88 -10.56
CA SER A 260 4.74 -14.51 -10.28
C SER A 260 3.65 -13.65 -9.62
N VAL A 261 2.56 -14.31 -9.18
CA VAL A 261 1.45 -13.72 -8.44
C VAL A 261 1.71 -13.75 -6.94
N ILE A 262 1.49 -12.63 -6.27
CA ILE A 262 1.59 -12.51 -4.81
C ILE A 262 0.24 -12.77 -4.16
N PHE A 263 0.22 -13.50 -3.06
CA PHE A 263 -0.98 -13.83 -2.29
C PHE A 263 -0.90 -13.26 -0.87
N VAL A 264 -2.06 -12.83 -0.36
CA VAL A 264 -2.22 -12.25 0.98
C VAL A 264 -3.29 -13.02 1.77
N ASP A 265 -3.05 -13.24 3.06
CA ASP A 265 -4.07 -13.67 4.01
C ASP A 265 -5.14 -12.57 4.19
N LEU A 266 -6.37 -12.83 3.71
CA LEU A 266 -7.49 -11.90 3.75
C LEU A 266 -7.94 -11.56 5.17
N ASP A 267 -7.87 -12.53 6.08
CA ASP A 267 -8.17 -12.33 7.49
C ASP A 267 -7.06 -11.49 8.14
N ALA A 268 -5.81 -11.59 7.69
CA ALA A 268 -4.73 -10.68 8.11
C ALA A 268 -4.98 -9.25 7.63
N HIS A 269 -5.28 -9.04 6.34
CA HIS A 269 -5.69 -7.74 5.82
C HIS A 269 -6.88 -7.15 6.61
N ASN A 270 -7.90 -7.96 6.90
CA ASN A 270 -9.07 -7.49 7.65
C ASN A 270 -8.75 -7.12 9.11
N ARG A 271 -7.84 -7.84 9.77
CA ARG A 271 -7.34 -7.46 11.11
C ARG A 271 -6.64 -6.09 11.09
N ASN A 272 -5.78 -5.83 10.11
CA ASN A 272 -5.15 -4.50 9.94
C ASN A 272 -6.18 -3.39 9.72
N ARG A 273 -7.19 -3.64 8.88
CA ARG A 273 -8.32 -2.73 8.62
C ARG A 273 -9.13 -2.42 9.89
N GLN A 274 -9.55 -3.42 10.65
CA GLN A 274 -10.29 -3.22 11.90
C GLN A 274 -9.46 -2.46 12.94
N THR A 275 -8.19 -2.83 13.11
CA THR A 275 -7.28 -2.13 14.01
C THR A 275 -7.11 -0.66 13.62
N LEU A 276 -6.89 -0.35 12.34
CA LEU A 276 -6.84 1.03 11.85
C LEU A 276 -8.12 1.81 12.22
N CYS A 277 -9.30 1.28 11.91
CA CYS A 277 -10.56 1.94 12.22
C CYS A 277 -10.77 2.15 13.73
N SER A 278 -10.26 1.24 14.57
CA SER A 278 -10.36 1.36 16.03
C SER A 278 -9.36 2.35 16.65
N LEU A 279 -8.23 2.62 15.97
CA LEU A 279 -7.21 3.56 16.43
C LEU A 279 -7.51 4.99 15.98
N LEU A 280 -7.95 5.19 14.73
CA LEU A 280 -8.25 6.51 14.19
C LEU A 280 -9.36 7.21 15.01
N PRO A 281 -9.32 8.56 15.16
CA PRO A 281 -8.35 9.51 14.62
C PRO A 281 -7.12 9.70 15.55
N ARG A 282 -6.68 8.68 16.29
CA ARG A 282 -5.43 8.69 17.08
C ARG A 282 -4.31 8.06 16.28
N GLU A 283 -3.06 8.49 16.51
CA GLU A 283 -1.89 7.87 15.88
C GLU A 283 -1.39 6.67 16.69
N SER A 284 -1.18 6.82 17.99
CA SER A 284 -0.76 5.69 18.85
C SER A 284 -1.10 5.95 20.32
N ARG A 285 -0.68 5.08 21.24
CA ARG A 285 -1.00 5.19 22.67
C ARG A 285 -0.60 6.54 23.25
N SER A 286 0.58 7.05 22.90
CA SER A 286 1.09 8.34 23.39
C SER A 286 0.83 9.52 22.43
N HIS A 287 0.62 9.26 21.14
CA HIS A 287 0.33 10.27 20.13
C HIS A 287 -1.18 10.46 19.92
N ASN A 288 -1.77 11.48 20.56
CA ASN A 288 -3.19 11.80 20.40
C ASN A 288 -3.58 12.05 18.92
N THR A 289 -2.69 12.65 18.12
CA THR A 289 -2.80 12.82 16.67
C THR A 289 -1.41 13.11 16.12
N ASP A 290 -1.18 12.84 14.83
CA ASP A 290 0.10 13.02 14.15
C ASP A 290 -0.15 13.36 12.67
N ALA A 291 0.71 14.18 12.07
CA ALA A 291 0.64 14.52 10.65
C ALA A 291 1.07 13.36 9.73
N ALA A 292 1.77 12.33 10.26
CA ALA A 292 2.03 11.05 9.59
C ALA A 292 0.75 10.27 9.21
N LEU A 293 -0.41 10.63 9.78
CA LEU A 293 -1.71 10.12 9.35
C LEU A 293 -2.10 10.59 7.94
N LEU A 294 -1.62 11.76 7.46
CA LEU A 294 -1.97 12.28 6.14
C LEU A 294 -1.57 11.34 4.98
N PRO A 295 -0.31 10.87 4.85
CA PRO A 295 0.05 9.88 3.82
C PRO A 295 -0.58 8.50 4.02
N CYS A 296 -1.21 8.24 5.18
CA CYS A 296 -1.96 7.02 5.46
C CYS A 296 -3.41 7.12 4.98
N ILE A 297 -4.11 8.23 5.25
CA ILE A 297 -5.53 8.40 4.91
C ILE A 297 -5.75 8.98 3.50
N SER A 298 -4.77 9.70 2.96
CA SER A 298 -4.74 10.27 1.60
C SER A 298 -3.53 9.71 0.82
N TYR A 299 -3.05 10.42 -0.20
CA TYR A 299 -1.96 9.96 -1.07
C TYR A 299 -0.65 9.66 -0.28
N PRO A 300 0.01 8.50 -0.51
CA PRO A 300 -0.33 7.47 -1.49
C PRO A 300 -1.24 6.35 -0.95
N ALA A 301 -1.47 6.27 0.36
CA ALA A 301 -1.98 5.05 0.98
C ALA A 301 -3.50 4.91 1.05
N PHE A 302 -4.31 5.98 0.98
CA PHE A 302 -5.79 5.90 0.90
C PHE A 302 -6.40 4.77 1.76
N ALA A 303 -5.96 4.65 3.01
CA ALA A 303 -6.17 3.42 3.79
C ALA A 303 -7.56 3.32 4.43
N VAL A 304 -8.33 4.41 4.40
CA VAL A 304 -9.62 4.58 5.09
C VAL A 304 -10.74 4.68 4.06
N ASP A 305 -11.63 3.70 4.07
CA ASP A 305 -12.78 3.63 3.14
C ASP A 305 -14.01 4.43 3.65
N ASP A 306 -13.99 4.89 4.91
CA ASP A 306 -15.09 5.62 5.57
C ASP A 306 -14.82 7.14 5.57
N GLU A 307 -15.61 7.87 4.78
CA GLU A 307 -15.54 9.34 4.66
C GLU A 307 -15.77 10.09 5.98
N ALA A 308 -16.57 9.56 6.90
CA ALA A 308 -16.79 10.18 8.20
C ALA A 308 -15.54 10.05 9.09
N LEU A 309 -14.92 8.86 9.12
CA LEU A 309 -13.67 8.62 9.83
C LEU A 309 -12.49 9.38 9.21
N TYR A 310 -12.45 9.46 7.88
CA TYR A 310 -11.51 10.30 7.14
C TYR A 310 -11.61 11.76 7.59
N SER A 311 -12.81 12.34 7.51
CA SER A 311 -13.05 13.76 7.81
C SER A 311 -12.71 14.09 9.27
N GLN A 312 -13.16 13.26 10.22
CA GLN A 312 -12.79 13.38 11.64
C GLN A 312 -11.28 13.32 11.88
N THR A 313 -10.55 12.55 11.07
CA THR A 313 -9.09 12.44 11.17
C THR A 313 -8.41 13.70 10.63
N VAL A 314 -8.77 14.17 9.43
CA VAL A 314 -8.25 15.42 8.85
C VAL A 314 -8.55 16.61 9.75
N ASP A 315 -9.79 16.78 10.20
CA ASP A 315 -10.20 17.88 11.09
C ASP A 315 -9.39 17.91 12.39
N LYS A 316 -9.07 16.74 12.95
CA LYS A 316 -8.26 16.63 14.16
C LYS A 316 -6.79 16.97 13.89
N ILE A 317 -6.24 16.58 12.74
CA ILE A 317 -4.88 16.94 12.32
C ILE A 317 -4.79 18.45 12.09
N VAL A 318 -5.66 19.02 11.26
CA VAL A 318 -5.73 20.47 10.95
C VAL A 318 -5.87 21.28 12.23
N ARG A 319 -6.89 21.02 13.06
CA ARG A 319 -7.17 21.79 14.28
C ARG A 319 -6.09 21.70 15.37
N LYS A 320 -5.24 20.67 15.36
CA LYS A 320 -4.21 20.48 16.40
C LYS A 320 -2.79 20.74 15.93
N LEU A 321 -2.50 20.59 14.64
CA LEU A 321 -1.14 20.57 14.12
C LEU A 321 -0.87 21.66 13.08
N LYS A 322 -1.88 22.23 12.40
CA LYS A 322 -1.70 23.33 11.43
C LYS A 322 -1.17 24.57 12.16
N GLY A 323 -0.04 25.08 11.71
CA GLY A 323 0.56 26.35 12.11
C GLY A 323 0.66 27.32 10.93
N LYS A 324 1.50 28.34 11.06
CA LYS A 324 1.66 29.41 10.05
C LYS A 324 2.66 29.03 8.94
N TYR A 325 3.61 28.15 9.25
CA TYR A 325 4.72 27.75 8.38
C TYR A 325 4.65 26.27 7.98
N GLY A 326 3.53 25.59 8.22
CA GLY A 326 3.34 24.17 7.96
C GLY A 326 2.54 23.49 9.06
N PHE A 327 2.64 22.17 9.19
CA PHE A 327 2.07 21.42 10.32
C PHE A 327 3.18 20.94 11.27
N LYS A 328 2.91 20.93 12.57
CA LYS A 328 3.70 20.19 13.56
C LYS A 328 3.59 18.69 13.26
N ARG A 329 4.65 17.90 13.47
CA ARG A 329 4.57 16.43 13.30
C ARG A 329 3.57 15.85 14.30
N PHE A 330 3.77 16.16 15.57
CA PHE A 330 2.82 15.91 16.66
C PHE A 330 3.01 16.96 17.76
N LEU A 331 2.02 17.09 18.65
CA LEU A 331 2.08 18.01 19.79
C LEU A 331 3.23 17.64 20.74
N ARG A 332 3.98 18.63 21.23
CA ARG A 332 5.18 18.49 22.09
C ARG A 332 6.32 17.67 21.47
N ASP A 333 6.46 17.73 20.15
CA ASP A 333 7.63 17.20 19.46
C ASP A 333 8.83 18.16 19.58
N GLY A 334 9.87 17.70 20.29
CA GLY A 334 11.14 18.43 20.42
C GLY A 334 12.04 18.42 19.19
N TYR A 335 11.77 17.60 18.17
CA TYR A 335 12.68 17.44 17.03
C TYR A 335 13.12 18.77 16.42
N ARG A 336 14.42 19.05 16.51
CA ARG A 336 15.12 20.24 16.02
C ARG A 336 14.62 21.57 16.58
N THR A 337 13.85 21.55 17.67
CA THR A 337 13.61 22.74 18.49
C THR A 337 14.92 23.22 19.13
N ALA A 338 14.99 24.49 19.52
CA ALA A 338 16.21 25.05 20.13
C ALA A 338 16.54 24.43 21.51
N LEU A 339 15.57 23.80 22.18
CA LEU A 339 15.74 23.14 23.47
C LEU A 339 16.06 21.64 23.37
N GLU A 340 16.07 21.04 22.17
CA GLU A 340 16.43 19.63 22.01
C GLU A 340 17.95 19.43 22.11
N ASP A 341 18.35 18.55 23.02
CA ASP A 341 19.73 18.07 23.17
C ASP A 341 20.16 17.24 21.96
N LYS A 342 20.96 17.85 21.09
CA LYS A 342 21.42 17.27 19.82
C LYS A 342 22.39 16.10 20.00
N ASN A 343 22.95 15.90 21.19
CA ASN A 343 23.97 14.90 21.48
C ASN A 343 23.38 13.62 22.08
N ARG A 344 22.06 13.56 22.29
CA ARG A 344 21.39 12.47 23.00
C ARG A 344 20.20 11.94 22.20
N GLN A 345 20.12 10.61 22.08
CA GLN A 345 19.08 9.94 21.29
C GLN A 345 17.70 10.02 21.94
N TYR A 346 17.62 9.83 23.26
CA TYR A 346 16.36 9.69 24.01
C TYR A 346 16.08 10.86 24.96
N TYR A 347 14.80 11.20 25.15
CA TYR A 347 14.41 12.27 26.07
C TYR A 347 14.52 11.87 27.55
N LYS A 348 14.72 12.86 28.42
CA LYS A 348 14.61 12.72 29.88
C LYS A 348 13.13 12.67 30.28
N PRO A 349 12.79 12.06 31.44
CA PRO A 349 11.45 12.16 32.01
C PRO A 349 10.94 13.61 32.05
N ALA A 350 9.70 13.82 31.63
CA ALA A 350 9.02 15.11 31.51
C ALA A 350 9.63 16.17 30.55
N GLU A 351 10.76 15.90 29.87
CA GLU A 351 11.42 16.86 28.95
C GLU A 351 10.48 17.35 27.83
N ILE A 352 9.54 16.52 27.38
CA ILE A 352 8.53 16.91 26.37
C ILE A 352 7.70 18.15 26.72
N LYS A 353 7.61 18.54 28.00
CA LYS A 353 6.90 19.77 28.40
C LYS A 353 7.65 21.03 27.94
N LEU A 354 8.97 20.97 27.77
CA LEU A 354 9.79 22.09 27.30
C LEU A 354 9.51 22.43 25.83
N PHE A 355 9.05 21.46 25.05
CA PHE A 355 8.78 21.64 23.62
C PHE A 355 7.37 22.17 23.32
N ASP A 356 6.51 22.31 24.34
CA ASP A 356 5.13 22.78 24.16
C ASP A 356 5.10 24.22 23.65
N GLY A 357 4.39 24.46 22.54
CA GLY A 357 4.32 25.76 21.86
C GLY A 357 5.43 26.01 20.83
N ILE A 358 6.64 25.48 21.04
CA ILE A 358 7.82 25.73 20.18
C ILE A 358 8.11 24.65 19.14
N GLU A 359 7.27 23.61 19.03
CA GLU A 359 7.49 22.49 18.10
C GLU A 359 7.69 22.97 16.66
N CYS A 360 8.61 22.36 15.90
CA CYS A 360 8.89 22.75 14.53
C CYS A 360 7.69 22.52 13.59
N GLU A 361 7.47 23.43 12.65
CA GLU A 361 6.39 23.37 11.65
C GLU A 361 6.96 22.94 10.29
N PHE A 362 6.29 22.02 9.60
CA PHE A 362 6.80 21.37 8.39
C PHE A 362 5.93 21.76 7.16
N PRO A 363 6.46 22.54 6.20
CA PRO A 363 5.74 22.91 4.97
C PRO A 363 5.28 21.70 4.13
N LEU A 364 5.98 20.57 4.30
CA LEU A 364 5.65 19.24 3.76
C LEU A 364 4.14 18.91 3.81
N PHE A 365 3.47 19.28 4.89
CA PHE A 365 2.06 18.93 5.08
C PHE A 365 1.08 19.87 4.38
N PHE A 366 1.50 21.10 4.03
CA PHE A 366 0.73 21.90 3.07
C PHE A 366 0.71 21.21 1.70
N ILE A 367 1.84 20.64 1.27
CA ILE A 367 1.94 19.88 0.02
C ILE A 367 1.02 18.64 0.05
N PHE A 368 1.00 17.88 1.16
CA PHE A 368 0.04 16.77 1.30
C PHE A 368 -1.41 17.24 1.23
N MET A 369 -1.78 18.36 1.86
CA MET A 369 -3.14 18.91 1.78
C MET A 369 -3.49 19.43 0.36
N THR A 370 -2.51 19.95 -0.39
CA THR A 370 -2.69 20.31 -1.82
C THR A 370 -2.94 19.07 -2.66
N ILE A 371 -2.14 18.00 -2.50
CA ILE A 371 -2.34 16.72 -3.22
C ILE A 371 -3.70 16.13 -2.89
N ASP A 372 -4.07 16.08 -1.60
CA ASP A 372 -5.39 15.63 -1.17
C ASP A 372 -6.53 16.42 -1.82
N GLY A 373 -6.39 17.74 -1.89
CA GLY A 373 -7.35 18.62 -2.56
C GLY A 373 -7.51 18.28 -4.05
N VAL A 374 -6.43 17.90 -4.75
CA VAL A 374 -6.52 17.43 -6.15
C VAL A 374 -7.25 16.09 -6.23
N PHE A 375 -6.90 15.11 -5.39
CA PHE A 375 -7.56 13.79 -5.38
C PHE A 375 -9.06 13.87 -5.05
N ARG A 376 -9.47 14.81 -4.18
CA ARG A 376 -10.86 15.07 -3.80
C ARG A 376 -11.59 16.06 -4.72
N GLY A 377 -10.92 16.63 -5.73
CA GLY A 377 -11.50 17.67 -6.60
C GLY A 377 -11.79 19.02 -5.90
N ASN A 378 -11.28 19.21 -4.69
CA ASN A 378 -11.49 20.42 -3.88
C ASN A 378 -10.52 21.54 -4.31
N THR A 379 -10.91 22.31 -5.32
CA THR A 379 -10.08 23.41 -5.86
C THR A 379 -9.86 24.57 -4.87
N GLU A 380 -10.71 24.72 -3.85
CA GLU A 380 -10.55 25.75 -2.81
C GLU A 380 -9.42 25.37 -1.85
N GLN A 381 -9.41 24.11 -1.37
CA GLN A 381 -8.33 23.55 -0.57
C GLN A 381 -6.98 23.60 -1.31
N VAL A 382 -6.95 23.28 -2.61
CA VAL A 382 -5.74 23.39 -3.44
C VAL A 382 -5.19 24.83 -3.39
N LYS A 383 -6.04 25.83 -3.65
CA LYS A 383 -5.65 27.26 -3.64
C LYS A 383 -5.20 27.73 -2.25
N GLU A 384 -5.92 27.37 -1.19
CA GLU A 384 -5.59 27.74 0.19
C GLU A 384 -4.17 27.27 0.56
N TYR A 385 -3.89 25.98 0.39
CA TYR A 385 -2.59 25.43 0.79
C TYR A 385 -1.44 25.84 -0.14
N GLN A 386 -1.71 26.18 -1.40
CA GLN A 386 -0.71 26.83 -2.26
C GLN A 386 -0.37 28.24 -1.77
N GLN A 387 -1.37 29.08 -1.48
CA GLN A 387 -1.16 30.43 -0.95
C GLN A 387 -0.42 30.44 0.40
N LEU A 388 -0.61 29.41 1.22
CA LEU A 388 0.14 29.21 2.47
C LEU A 388 1.57 28.68 2.23
N LEU A 389 1.82 27.91 1.18
CA LEU A 389 3.11 27.29 0.87
C LEU A 389 4.05 28.21 0.10
N ASP A 390 3.57 28.88 -0.94
CA ASP A 390 4.40 29.68 -1.85
C ASP A 390 5.29 30.73 -1.14
N PRO A 391 4.86 31.49 -0.10
CA PRO A 391 5.74 32.42 0.62
C PRO A 391 6.77 31.75 1.56
N LEU A 392 6.73 30.42 1.71
CA LEU A 392 7.68 29.62 2.49
C LEU A 392 8.78 29.00 1.61
N LEU A 393 8.57 28.94 0.30
CA LEU A 393 9.55 28.38 -0.62
C LEU A 393 10.82 29.25 -0.62
N GLN A 394 11.96 28.56 -0.61
CA GLN A 394 13.27 29.17 -0.79
C GLN A 394 13.71 28.98 -2.24
N GLN A 395 14.88 29.48 -2.61
CA GLN A 395 15.41 29.35 -3.97
C GLN A 395 16.82 28.77 -3.95
N SER A 396 17.08 27.79 -4.82
CA SER A 396 18.42 27.30 -5.12
C SER A 396 19.32 28.39 -5.74
N SER A 397 20.59 28.08 -5.96
CA SER A 397 21.51 28.92 -6.75
C SER A 397 21.04 29.15 -8.19
N GLU A 398 20.30 28.20 -8.76
CA GLU A 398 19.76 28.23 -10.12
C GLU A 398 18.35 28.84 -10.19
N GLY A 399 17.84 29.38 -9.07
CA GLY A 399 16.53 30.03 -8.99
C GLY A 399 15.35 29.06 -8.79
N HIS A 400 15.54 27.75 -8.96
CA HIS A 400 14.50 26.74 -8.73
C HIS A 400 13.95 26.79 -7.29
N PRO A 401 12.64 26.55 -7.09
CA PRO A 401 12.00 26.53 -5.78
C PRO A 401 12.52 25.37 -4.91
N VAL A 402 12.73 25.64 -3.62
CA VAL A 402 13.25 24.69 -2.64
C VAL A 402 12.35 24.66 -1.41
N VAL A 403 11.93 23.47 -1.00
CA VAL A 403 11.12 23.26 0.20
C VAL A 403 12.02 23.15 1.45
N PRO A 404 11.86 24.01 2.47
CA PRO A 404 12.48 23.80 3.78
C PRO A 404 11.96 22.54 4.47
N LYS A 405 12.84 21.79 5.13
CA LYS A 405 12.42 20.62 5.93
C LYS A 405 11.47 21.03 7.06
N TYR A 406 11.79 22.11 7.77
CA TYR A 406 10.96 22.66 8.85
C TYR A 406 11.28 24.13 9.12
N TYR A 407 10.38 24.78 9.87
CA TYR A 407 10.50 26.13 10.42
C TYR A 407 10.55 26.07 11.95
N TYR A 408 11.63 26.59 12.53
CA TYR A 408 11.93 26.53 13.97
C TYR A 408 11.98 27.91 14.62
N VAL A 409 11.79 27.94 15.94
CA VAL A 409 11.98 29.13 16.79
C VAL A 409 13.45 29.18 17.23
N PRO A 410 14.21 30.25 16.93
CA PRO A 410 15.58 30.41 17.42
C PRO A 410 15.64 30.49 18.95
N ALA A 411 16.78 30.10 19.54
CA ALA A 411 16.97 30.00 20.99
C ALA A 411 16.57 31.29 21.73
N ASP A 412 17.03 32.44 21.22
CA ASP A 412 16.81 33.77 21.82
C ASP A 412 15.34 34.19 21.90
N PHE A 413 14.45 33.55 21.12
CA PHE A 413 13.02 33.86 21.04
C PHE A 413 12.13 32.80 21.72
N VAL A 414 12.70 31.71 22.24
CA VAL A 414 11.95 30.59 22.84
C VAL A 414 11.05 31.05 23.99
N GLU A 415 11.57 31.84 24.92
CA GLU A 415 10.79 32.30 26.08
C GLU A 415 9.61 33.18 25.67
N LEU A 416 9.77 34.01 24.64
CA LEU A 416 8.74 34.92 24.16
C LEU A 416 7.62 34.14 23.46
N GLU A 417 7.98 33.14 22.65
CA GLU A 417 7.01 32.23 22.03
C GLU A 417 6.26 31.38 23.08
N GLN A 418 6.92 30.91 24.13
CA GLN A 418 6.26 30.17 25.21
C GLN A 418 5.30 31.04 26.03
N LYS A 419 5.64 32.31 26.25
CA LYS A 419 4.78 33.29 26.95
C LYS A 419 3.58 33.71 26.10
N ASN A 420 3.74 33.82 24.78
CA ASN A 420 2.68 34.17 23.83
C ASN A 420 2.83 33.37 22.51
N PRO A 421 2.20 32.19 22.40
CA PRO A 421 2.36 31.31 21.23
C PRO A 421 1.95 31.95 19.91
N GLY A 422 2.78 31.77 18.87
CA GLY A 422 2.59 32.39 17.55
C GLY A 422 3.06 33.85 17.45
N SER A 423 3.70 34.39 18.48
CA SER A 423 4.23 35.77 18.46
C SER A 423 5.56 35.91 17.73
N GLN A 424 6.36 34.85 17.66
CA GLN A 424 7.73 34.92 17.13
C GLN A 424 7.82 34.49 15.65
N LYS A 425 8.76 35.09 14.91
CA LYS A 425 9.08 34.67 13.55
C LYS A 425 9.87 33.36 13.60
N ARG A 426 9.47 32.39 12.78
CA ARG A 426 10.19 31.11 12.61
C ARG A 426 11.11 31.17 11.39
N PHE A 427 12.20 30.44 11.43
CA PHE A 427 13.25 30.43 10.40
C PHE A 427 13.36 29.05 9.75
N PRO A 428 13.62 28.98 8.42
CA PRO A 428 13.71 27.71 7.70
C PRO A 428 14.98 26.94 8.05
N SER A 429 14.90 25.62 8.03
CA SER A 429 16.02 24.70 8.32
C SER A 429 17.12 24.66 7.25
N ASN A 430 16.77 25.06 6.02
CA ASN A 430 17.62 25.01 4.83
C ASN A 430 17.08 25.99 3.78
N HIS A 431 17.96 26.49 2.91
CA HIS A 431 17.62 27.51 1.91
C HIS A 431 17.88 27.08 0.46
N GLY A 432 18.54 25.94 0.24
CA GLY A 432 18.95 25.45 -1.09
C GLY A 432 20.26 26.06 -1.55
N ARG A 433 20.46 27.39 -1.41
CA ARG A 433 21.76 28.06 -1.64
C ARG A 433 22.88 27.60 -0.70
N ASP A 434 22.51 26.98 0.41
CA ASP A 434 23.41 26.33 1.37
C ASP A 434 23.81 24.89 0.97
N GLY A 435 23.39 24.43 -0.23
CA GLY A 435 23.57 23.05 -0.71
C GLY A 435 22.64 22.05 -0.02
N LYS A 436 21.68 22.50 0.80
CA LYS A 436 20.84 21.64 1.64
C LYS A 436 19.42 21.53 1.07
N PHE A 437 19.12 20.37 0.50
CA PHE A 437 17.79 20.02 0.01
C PHE A 437 17.14 18.99 0.92
N PHE A 438 15.83 19.13 1.13
CA PHE A 438 15.02 18.12 1.79
C PHE A 438 14.32 17.27 0.72
N LEU A 439 15.01 16.21 0.26
CA LEU A 439 14.61 15.47 -0.93
C LEU A 439 13.18 14.91 -0.89
N TRP A 440 12.70 14.41 0.25
CA TRP A 440 11.31 13.96 0.41
C TRP A 440 10.30 15.12 0.18
N GLY A 441 10.51 16.28 0.79
CA GLY A 441 9.65 17.46 0.58
C GLY A 441 9.73 18.04 -0.83
N GLN A 442 10.94 18.08 -1.41
CA GLN A 442 11.16 18.52 -2.78
C GLN A 442 10.44 17.61 -3.78
N SER A 443 10.52 16.29 -3.57
CA SER A 443 9.87 15.28 -4.42
C SER A 443 8.35 15.43 -4.40
N LEU A 444 7.76 15.59 -3.21
CA LEU A 444 6.31 15.79 -3.09
C LEU A 444 5.84 17.14 -3.65
N TYR A 445 6.65 18.20 -3.55
CA TYR A 445 6.35 19.49 -4.18
C TYR A 445 6.22 19.35 -5.69
N ILE A 446 7.17 18.64 -6.33
CA ILE A 446 7.16 18.41 -7.77
C ILE A 446 5.93 17.57 -8.16
N ILE A 447 5.63 16.47 -7.43
CA ILE A 447 4.40 15.68 -7.66
C ILE A 447 3.14 16.56 -7.54
N SER A 448 3.07 17.41 -6.51
CA SER A 448 1.94 18.31 -6.30
C SER A 448 1.77 19.33 -7.43
N LYS A 449 2.87 19.94 -7.91
CA LYS A 449 2.81 20.90 -9.02
C LYS A 449 2.45 20.21 -10.35
N LEU A 450 3.01 19.04 -10.65
CA LEU A 450 2.63 18.23 -11.82
C LEU A 450 1.13 17.87 -11.84
N LEU A 451 0.54 17.60 -10.67
CA LEU A 451 -0.89 17.34 -10.50
C LEU A 451 -1.75 18.59 -10.68
N VAL A 452 -1.37 19.71 -10.05
CA VAL A 452 -2.10 20.99 -10.13
C VAL A 452 -2.09 21.53 -11.56
N ASP A 453 -0.95 21.46 -12.24
CA ASP A 453 -0.79 21.97 -13.61
C ASP A 453 -1.43 21.03 -14.67
N GLY A 454 -2.02 19.90 -14.24
CA GLY A 454 -2.67 18.91 -15.11
C GLY A 454 -1.71 18.06 -15.96
N LEU A 455 -0.40 18.24 -15.79
CA LEU A 455 0.67 17.53 -16.49
C LEU A 455 0.65 16.03 -16.20
N VAL A 456 0.16 15.66 -15.01
CA VAL A 456 -0.12 14.28 -14.59
C VAL A 456 -1.52 14.24 -13.97
N SER A 457 -2.26 13.14 -14.16
CA SER A 457 -3.57 12.95 -13.52
C SER A 457 -3.45 12.02 -12.31
N VAL A 458 -4.43 12.12 -11.41
CA VAL A 458 -4.53 11.24 -10.23
C VAL A 458 -4.54 9.74 -10.58
N LYS A 459 -4.99 9.38 -11.79
CA LYS A 459 -5.04 7.99 -12.29
C LYS A 459 -3.69 7.48 -12.80
N ASP A 460 -2.75 8.37 -13.09
CA ASP A 460 -1.43 8.00 -13.60
C ASP A 460 -0.50 7.62 -12.45
N ILE A 461 -0.64 8.28 -11.28
CA ILE A 461 0.16 8.04 -10.06
C ILE A 461 -0.51 7.10 -9.03
N ASP A 462 -1.78 6.75 -9.25
CA ASP A 462 -2.50 5.66 -8.57
C ASP A 462 -3.23 4.81 -9.66
N PRO A 463 -2.46 4.10 -10.51
CA PRO A 463 -3.01 3.25 -11.57
C PRO A 463 -3.84 2.08 -11.05
N VAL A 464 -3.64 1.65 -9.78
CA VAL A 464 -4.49 0.63 -9.15
C VAL A 464 -5.71 1.20 -8.42
N LYS A 465 -5.95 2.52 -8.55
CA LYS A 465 -7.21 3.25 -8.25
C LYS A 465 -7.65 3.17 -6.79
N ARG A 466 -6.70 3.23 -5.87
CA ARG A 466 -6.95 3.12 -4.43
C ARG A 466 -7.68 4.33 -3.85
N PHE A 467 -7.51 5.52 -4.46
CA PHE A 467 -8.30 6.71 -4.14
C PHE A 467 -9.78 6.59 -4.54
N ILE A 468 -10.13 5.68 -5.46
CA ILE A 468 -11.51 5.48 -5.90
C ILE A 468 -12.23 4.58 -4.89
N PRO A 469 -13.44 4.93 -4.42
CA PRO A 469 -14.23 4.05 -3.54
C PRO A 469 -14.40 2.64 -4.13
N PRO A 470 -14.35 1.57 -3.32
CA PRO A 470 -14.45 0.18 -3.82
C PRO A 470 -15.69 -0.13 -4.67
N GLN A 471 -16.74 0.70 -4.55
CA GLN A 471 -17.97 0.62 -5.35
C GLN A 471 -17.76 1.00 -6.82
N ASP A 472 -16.83 1.92 -7.09
CA ASP A 472 -16.52 2.48 -8.42
C ASP A 472 -15.21 1.93 -9.02
N GLN A 473 -14.47 1.10 -8.26
CA GLN A 473 -13.26 0.45 -8.72
C GLN A 473 -13.57 -0.56 -9.83
N ARG A 474 -13.02 -0.32 -11.02
CA ARG A 474 -13.00 -1.30 -12.12
C ARG A 474 -11.80 -2.23 -11.97
N ASN A 475 -11.98 -3.49 -12.35
CA ASN A 475 -10.95 -4.55 -12.38
C ASN A 475 -9.56 -4.02 -12.80
N VAL A 476 -8.54 -4.40 -12.03
CA VAL A 476 -7.14 -4.11 -12.36
C VAL A 476 -6.61 -5.28 -13.18
N SER A 477 -6.23 -5.03 -14.44
CA SER A 477 -5.94 -6.10 -15.41
C SER A 477 -4.84 -7.09 -14.99
N MET A 478 -3.96 -6.69 -14.06
CA MET A 478 -2.86 -7.51 -13.56
C MET A 478 -3.13 -8.14 -12.18
N ARG A 479 -4.38 -8.08 -11.69
CA ARG A 479 -4.82 -8.78 -10.48
C ARG A 479 -5.70 -10.00 -10.81
N TYR A 480 -5.28 -11.17 -10.32
CA TYR A 480 -6.09 -12.39 -10.36
C TYR A 480 -7.19 -12.42 -9.28
N SER A 481 -7.04 -11.64 -8.20
CA SER A 481 -8.09 -11.39 -7.22
C SER A 481 -8.53 -9.93 -7.27
N ASN A 482 -9.61 -9.66 -8.01
CA ASN A 482 -10.26 -8.36 -7.97
C ASN A 482 -11.13 -8.25 -6.70
N GLN A 483 -11.02 -7.11 -6.01
CA GLN A 483 -12.07 -6.66 -5.11
C GLN A 483 -13.25 -6.22 -5.99
N GLY A 484 -14.45 -6.67 -5.64
CA GLY A 484 -15.66 -6.37 -6.41
C GLY A 484 -16.44 -5.21 -5.78
N PRO A 485 -17.35 -4.57 -6.53
CA PRO A 485 -18.29 -3.62 -5.94
C PRO A 485 -19.09 -4.30 -4.83
N LEU A 486 -19.38 -3.53 -3.78
CA LEU A 486 -20.12 -4.01 -2.63
C LEU A 486 -21.58 -4.26 -2.98
N GLU A 487 -21.95 -5.54 -3.17
CA GLU A 487 -23.36 -5.94 -3.11
C GLU A 487 -23.88 -5.68 -1.69
N ASN A 488 -24.68 -4.63 -1.53
CA ASN A 488 -25.34 -4.29 -0.27
C ASN A 488 -26.28 -5.39 0.26
N ASP A 489 -26.58 -6.40 -0.57
CA ASP A 489 -27.35 -7.59 -0.20
C ASP A 489 -26.52 -8.89 -0.31
N LEU A 490 -25.34 -8.91 0.29
CA LEU A 490 -24.47 -10.08 0.29
C LEU A 490 -25.19 -11.31 0.87
N VAL A 491 -25.42 -12.31 0.01
CA VAL A 491 -25.91 -13.64 0.38
C VAL A 491 -24.71 -14.58 0.51
N VAL A 492 -24.55 -15.20 1.67
CA VAL A 492 -23.54 -16.25 1.87
C VAL A 492 -24.06 -17.56 1.30
N HIS A 493 -23.34 -18.16 0.36
CA HIS A 493 -23.65 -19.50 -0.13
C HIS A 493 -23.21 -20.52 0.91
N VAL A 494 -24.05 -21.51 1.20
CA VAL A 494 -23.80 -22.51 2.25
C VAL A 494 -23.92 -23.90 1.64
N ALA A 495 -22.86 -24.69 1.74
CA ALA A 495 -22.86 -26.09 1.33
C ALA A 495 -22.82 -26.98 2.57
N LEU A 496 -23.82 -27.86 2.70
CA LEU A 496 -23.96 -28.78 3.83
C LEU A 496 -23.34 -30.14 3.47
N ILE A 497 -22.28 -30.53 4.18
CA ILE A 497 -21.51 -31.73 3.89
C ILE A 497 -21.66 -32.73 5.04
N ALA A 498 -22.20 -33.91 4.76
CA ALA A 498 -22.23 -35.02 5.70
C ALA A 498 -20.95 -35.86 5.56
N GLU A 499 -20.29 -36.20 6.67
CA GLU A 499 -19.05 -36.99 6.63
C GLU A 499 -19.26 -38.44 6.12
N SER A 500 -20.48 -38.98 6.23
CA SER A 500 -20.82 -40.35 5.81
C SER A 500 -22.13 -40.42 5.02
N GLN A 501 -22.27 -41.41 4.14
CA GLN A 501 -23.53 -41.70 3.43
C GLN A 501 -24.66 -42.06 4.41
N ARG A 502 -24.34 -42.75 5.51
CA ARG A 502 -25.27 -43.05 6.60
C ARG A 502 -25.85 -41.76 7.20
N LEU A 503 -25.00 -40.79 7.49
CA LEU A 503 -25.39 -39.50 8.04
C LEU A 503 -26.21 -38.68 7.04
N GLN A 504 -25.85 -38.72 5.75
CA GLN A 504 -26.63 -38.11 4.68
C GLN A 504 -28.06 -38.68 4.62
N VAL A 505 -28.21 -40.02 4.62
CA VAL A 505 -29.52 -40.68 4.61
C VAL A 505 -30.35 -40.31 5.84
N PHE A 506 -29.73 -40.28 7.02
CA PHE A 506 -30.38 -39.88 8.27
C PHE A 506 -30.84 -38.41 8.23
N LEU A 507 -29.99 -37.46 7.83
CA LEU A 507 -30.38 -36.05 7.69
C LEU A 507 -31.51 -35.85 6.66
N ASN A 508 -31.53 -36.66 5.60
CA ASN A 508 -32.58 -36.61 4.59
C ASN A 508 -33.96 -37.05 5.14
N THR A 509 -34.06 -37.88 6.19
CA THR A 509 -35.37 -38.20 6.81
C THR A 509 -35.99 -36.99 7.52
N TYR A 510 -35.19 -35.96 7.84
CA TYR A 510 -35.64 -34.68 8.37
C TYR A 510 -35.72 -33.58 7.29
N GLY A 511 -35.61 -33.94 6.01
CA GLY A 511 -35.70 -33.01 4.88
C GLY A 511 -34.51 -32.06 4.74
N ILE A 512 -33.36 -32.40 5.34
CA ILE A 512 -32.09 -31.68 5.20
C ILE A 512 -31.27 -32.36 4.11
N GLN A 513 -31.07 -31.66 3.00
CA GLN A 513 -30.25 -32.15 1.90
C GLN A 513 -28.78 -31.82 2.17
N THR A 514 -27.91 -32.80 1.98
CA THR A 514 -26.45 -32.69 2.13
C THR A 514 -25.75 -33.41 0.98
N GLN A 515 -24.47 -33.15 0.77
CA GLN A 515 -23.59 -33.97 -0.07
C GLN A 515 -22.53 -34.67 0.79
N THR A 516 -21.95 -35.75 0.29
CA THR A 516 -20.76 -36.38 0.89
C THR A 516 -19.49 -35.97 0.13
N PRO A 517 -18.29 -36.03 0.75
CA PRO A 517 -17.02 -35.72 0.07
C PRO A 517 -16.78 -36.52 -1.22
N GLN A 518 -17.35 -37.73 -1.33
CA GLN A 518 -17.26 -38.57 -2.54
C GLN A 518 -18.18 -38.08 -3.68
N GLN A 519 -19.33 -37.48 -3.36
CA GLN A 519 -20.30 -37.02 -4.35
C GLN A 519 -19.91 -35.68 -4.99
N VAL A 520 -19.06 -34.90 -4.34
CA VAL A 520 -18.65 -33.56 -4.79
C VAL A 520 -17.43 -33.58 -5.73
N GLU A 521 -16.80 -34.74 -5.93
CA GLU A 521 -15.70 -34.88 -6.88
C GLU A 521 -16.11 -34.36 -8.28
N PRO A 522 -15.23 -33.65 -9.01
CA PRO A 522 -13.79 -33.48 -8.76
C PRO A 522 -13.42 -32.32 -7.80
N ILE A 523 -14.37 -31.68 -7.14
CA ILE A 523 -14.09 -30.62 -6.15
C ILE A 523 -13.57 -31.27 -4.86
N GLN A 524 -12.39 -30.84 -4.39
CA GLN A 524 -11.81 -31.35 -3.16
C GLN A 524 -12.20 -30.48 -1.97
N ILE A 525 -12.75 -31.10 -0.92
CA ILE A 525 -12.99 -30.46 0.37
C ILE A 525 -11.75 -30.67 1.24
N TRP A 526 -11.12 -29.58 1.68
CA TRP A 526 -9.92 -29.61 2.52
C TRP A 526 -10.20 -29.08 3.94
N PRO A 527 -9.55 -29.63 4.97
CA PRO A 527 -9.40 -28.96 6.25
C PRO A 527 -8.70 -27.60 6.10
N GLN A 528 -8.99 -26.67 7.01
CA GLN A 528 -8.29 -25.39 7.10
C GLN A 528 -6.77 -25.57 7.23
N GLN A 529 -6.31 -26.65 7.87
CA GLN A 529 -4.87 -26.97 8.02
C GLN A 529 -4.18 -27.36 6.70
N GLU A 530 -4.84 -28.04 5.77
CA GLU A 530 -4.25 -28.35 4.46
C GLU A 530 -4.08 -27.08 3.61
N LEU A 531 -4.97 -26.10 3.77
CA LEU A 531 -4.79 -24.79 3.16
C LEU A 531 -3.58 -24.04 3.75
N VAL A 532 -3.30 -24.17 5.05
CA VAL A 532 -2.08 -23.61 5.67
C VAL A 532 -0.82 -24.25 5.10
N LYS A 533 -0.80 -25.58 4.94
CA LYS A 533 0.31 -26.30 4.27
C LYS A 533 0.51 -25.83 2.83
N ALA A 534 -0.55 -25.59 2.07
CA ALA A 534 -0.44 -25.02 0.72
C ALA A 534 0.14 -23.59 0.74
N TYR A 535 -0.29 -22.75 1.70
CA TYR A 535 0.24 -21.40 1.87
C TYR A 535 1.69 -21.37 2.39
N PHE A 536 2.14 -22.38 3.14
CA PHE A 536 3.54 -22.51 3.58
C PHE A 536 4.51 -22.53 2.38
N HIS A 537 4.13 -23.18 1.28
CA HIS A 537 4.95 -23.25 0.06
C HIS A 537 5.10 -21.91 -0.69
N LEU A 538 4.26 -20.91 -0.40
CA LEU A 538 4.36 -19.60 -1.03
C LEU A 538 5.63 -18.87 -0.57
N GLY A 539 6.49 -18.50 -1.51
CA GLY A 539 7.75 -17.80 -1.22
C GLY A 539 8.84 -18.67 -0.58
N ILE A 540 8.78 -20.01 -0.68
CA ILE A 540 9.95 -20.83 -0.36
C ILE A 540 11.08 -20.47 -1.35
N ASN A 541 12.28 -20.21 -0.83
CA ASN A 541 13.47 -19.98 -1.64
C ASN A 541 14.73 -20.45 -0.91
N GLU A 542 15.31 -21.56 -1.36
CA GLU A 542 16.49 -22.17 -0.73
C GLU A 542 17.74 -21.29 -0.85
N LYS A 543 17.94 -20.60 -1.99
CA LYS A 543 19.09 -19.72 -2.22
C LYS A 543 19.15 -18.55 -1.24
N LEU A 544 17.98 -18.06 -0.83
CA LEU A 544 17.80 -16.95 0.12
C LEU A 544 17.52 -17.42 1.56
N GLY A 545 17.47 -18.74 1.83
CA GLY A 545 17.14 -19.28 3.16
C GLY A 545 15.71 -19.02 3.64
N LEU A 546 14.76 -18.77 2.71
CA LEU A 546 13.38 -18.39 3.03
C LEU A 546 12.47 -19.62 3.06
N SER A 547 11.81 -19.87 4.20
CA SER A 547 10.91 -21.01 4.39
C SER A 547 9.43 -20.73 4.07
N GLY A 548 9.12 -19.69 3.27
CA GLY A 548 7.74 -19.30 2.95
C GLY A 548 6.92 -18.79 4.15
N ARG A 549 5.57 -18.97 4.10
CA ARG A 549 4.67 -18.44 5.15
C ARG A 549 4.80 -19.24 6.45
N PRO A 550 4.95 -18.57 7.62
CA PRO A 550 4.91 -19.26 8.91
C PRO A 550 3.58 -19.97 9.14
N ASP A 551 3.61 -21.00 9.99
CA ASP A 551 2.40 -21.69 10.44
C ASP A 551 1.48 -20.73 11.20
N ARG A 552 0.42 -20.31 10.52
CA ARG A 552 -0.54 -19.29 10.95
C ARG A 552 -1.91 -19.74 10.41
N PRO A 553 -2.94 -19.87 11.24
CA PRO A 553 -4.25 -20.29 10.77
C PRO A 553 -4.82 -19.31 9.73
N ILE A 554 -5.68 -19.84 8.86
CA ILE A 554 -6.43 -19.06 7.88
C ILE A 554 -7.87 -18.96 8.37
N GLY A 555 -8.43 -17.76 8.40
CA GLY A 555 -9.72 -17.50 9.02
C GLY A 555 -10.91 -17.76 8.10
N CYS A 556 -12.08 -17.26 8.49
CA CYS A 556 -13.33 -17.50 7.80
C CYS A 556 -13.38 -16.84 6.42
N LEU A 557 -12.68 -15.71 6.20
CA LEU A 557 -12.61 -15.08 4.87
C LEU A 557 -11.73 -15.89 3.91
N GLY A 558 -10.60 -16.40 4.40
CA GLY A 558 -9.74 -17.27 3.61
C GLY A 558 -10.37 -18.64 3.33
N THR A 559 -11.03 -19.27 4.29
CA THR A 559 -11.68 -20.58 4.08
C THR A 559 -12.93 -20.50 3.21
N SER A 560 -13.68 -19.39 3.22
CA SER A 560 -14.89 -19.22 2.41
C SER A 560 -14.64 -18.92 0.92
N LYS A 561 -13.40 -19.08 0.45
CA LYS A 561 -12.96 -18.84 -0.93
C LYS A 561 -12.79 -20.17 -1.68
N ILE A 562 -13.13 -20.15 -2.97
CA ILE A 562 -12.82 -21.25 -3.89
C ILE A 562 -11.39 -21.07 -4.42
N TYR A 563 -10.57 -22.10 -4.30
CA TYR A 563 -9.18 -22.13 -4.74
C TYR A 563 -8.97 -23.01 -5.97
N ARG A 564 -7.96 -22.67 -6.77
CA ARG A 564 -7.45 -23.51 -7.87
C ARG A 564 -6.00 -23.88 -7.56
N ILE A 565 -5.79 -25.07 -7.00
CA ILE A 565 -4.47 -25.54 -6.54
C ILE A 565 -4.05 -26.72 -7.41
N LEU A 566 -2.90 -26.61 -8.09
CA LEU A 566 -2.35 -27.65 -8.99
C LEU A 566 -3.38 -28.21 -9.99
N GLY A 567 -4.22 -27.34 -10.56
CA GLY A 567 -5.27 -27.73 -11.51
C GLY A 567 -6.51 -28.39 -10.90
N LYS A 568 -6.61 -28.50 -9.57
CA LYS A 568 -7.81 -28.98 -8.85
C LYS A 568 -8.58 -27.81 -8.25
N THR A 569 -9.91 -27.93 -8.21
CA THR A 569 -10.77 -26.99 -7.48
C THR A 569 -10.83 -27.43 -6.02
N VAL A 570 -10.46 -26.54 -5.11
CA VAL A 570 -10.36 -26.80 -3.68
C VAL A 570 -11.25 -25.81 -2.92
N VAL A 571 -11.99 -26.33 -1.94
CA VAL A 571 -12.85 -25.55 -1.04
C VAL A 571 -12.57 -25.99 0.40
N CYS A 572 -12.66 -25.08 1.37
CA CYS A 572 -12.25 -25.35 2.75
C CYS A 572 -13.38 -25.12 3.74
N TYR A 573 -13.50 -25.98 4.74
CA TYR A 573 -14.33 -25.69 5.91
C TYR A 573 -13.53 -24.87 6.95
N PRO A 574 -14.18 -23.94 7.69
CA PRO A 574 -13.51 -23.17 8.74
C PRO A 574 -13.01 -24.05 9.90
N ILE A 575 -12.02 -23.56 10.65
CA ILE A 575 -11.39 -24.26 11.79
C ILE A 575 -12.40 -24.75 12.86
N ILE A 576 -13.57 -24.10 12.97
CA ILE A 576 -14.64 -24.47 13.92
C ILE A 576 -15.19 -25.90 13.72
N PHE A 577 -14.93 -26.53 12.57
CA PHE A 577 -15.31 -27.93 12.28
C PHE A 577 -14.13 -28.92 12.33
N ASP A 578 -12.94 -28.45 12.71
CA ASP A 578 -11.76 -29.30 12.89
C ASP A 578 -11.77 -29.99 14.26
N LEU A 579 -11.21 -31.19 14.33
CA LEU A 579 -11.25 -32.05 15.53
C LEU A 579 -10.04 -31.83 16.46
N SER A 580 -9.07 -30.99 16.05
CA SER A 580 -7.85 -30.75 16.82
C SER A 580 -8.09 -30.02 18.16
N ASP A 581 -9.15 -29.22 18.26
CA ASP A 581 -9.53 -28.56 19.52
C ASP A 581 -10.51 -29.43 20.32
N PHE A 582 -9.92 -30.28 21.17
CA PHE A 582 -10.54 -31.43 21.84
C PHE A 582 -11.72 -31.12 22.79
N TYR A 583 -11.91 -29.84 23.16
CA TYR A 583 -12.92 -29.41 24.15
C TYR A 583 -14.08 -28.59 23.54
N MET A 584 -13.81 -27.75 22.54
CA MET A 584 -14.81 -26.81 21.98
C MET A 584 -15.80 -27.52 21.05
N SER A 585 -15.31 -28.52 20.29
CA SER A 585 -16.09 -29.33 19.34
C SER A 585 -17.19 -30.20 19.98
N GLN A 586 -17.28 -30.26 21.31
CA GLN A 586 -18.26 -31.06 22.05
C GLN A 586 -19.48 -30.27 22.53
N ASP A 587 -19.39 -28.94 22.62
CA ASP A 587 -20.54 -28.07 22.93
C ASP A 587 -21.21 -27.60 21.63
N VAL A 588 -22.42 -28.11 21.43
CA VAL A 588 -23.23 -27.83 20.24
C VAL A 588 -23.80 -26.41 20.25
N MET A 589 -24.10 -25.82 21.41
CA MET A 589 -24.59 -24.44 21.47
C MET A 589 -23.47 -23.47 21.11
N MET A 590 -22.26 -23.72 21.60
CA MET A 590 -21.08 -22.94 21.24
C MET A 590 -20.79 -23.01 19.74
N LEU A 591 -20.80 -24.20 19.14
CA LEU A 591 -20.63 -24.38 17.69
C LEU A 591 -21.70 -23.61 16.88
N ILE A 592 -22.96 -23.61 17.32
CA ILE A 592 -24.03 -22.84 16.68
C ILE A 592 -23.75 -21.33 16.73
N ASP A 593 -23.26 -20.81 17.85
CA ASP A 593 -22.94 -19.39 18.00
C ASP A 593 -21.65 -18.97 17.28
N ASP A 594 -20.65 -19.84 17.21
CA ASP A 594 -19.45 -19.66 16.36
C ASP A 594 -19.82 -19.63 14.87
N ILE A 595 -20.74 -20.49 14.42
CA ILE A 595 -21.26 -20.47 13.05
C ILE A 595 -21.99 -19.15 12.75
N LYS A 596 -22.87 -18.68 13.64
CA LYS A 596 -23.54 -17.36 13.48
C LYS A 596 -22.50 -16.23 13.41
N SER A 597 -21.50 -16.26 14.29
CA SER A 597 -20.45 -15.25 14.35
C SER A 597 -19.58 -15.24 13.09
N ALA A 598 -19.22 -16.41 12.57
CA ALA A 598 -18.49 -16.56 11.31
C ALA A 598 -19.29 -16.02 10.11
N LEU A 599 -20.59 -16.33 10.02
CA LEU A 599 -21.47 -15.82 8.97
C LEU A 599 -21.62 -14.28 9.04
N GLN A 600 -21.74 -13.72 10.25
CA GLN A 600 -21.81 -12.27 10.47
C GLN A 600 -20.49 -11.59 10.06
N PHE A 601 -19.35 -12.18 10.43
CA PHE A 601 -18.03 -11.70 10.05
C PHE A 601 -17.84 -11.71 8.52
N ILE A 602 -18.23 -12.79 7.84
CA ILE A 602 -18.21 -12.89 6.38
C ILE A 602 -19.12 -11.79 5.77
N LYS A 603 -20.36 -11.64 6.26
CA LYS A 603 -21.30 -10.60 5.79
C LYS A 603 -20.71 -9.19 5.87
N GLN A 604 -20.03 -8.87 6.97
CA GLN A 604 -19.49 -7.54 7.22
C GLN A 604 -18.21 -7.25 6.40
N TYR A 605 -17.33 -8.25 6.25
CA TYR A 605 -15.96 -8.05 5.80
C TYR A 605 -15.59 -8.70 4.46
N TRP A 606 -16.50 -9.44 3.81
CA TRP A 606 -16.27 -9.92 2.45
C TRP A 606 -16.30 -8.75 1.45
N LYS A 607 -15.17 -8.52 0.76
CA LYS A 607 -14.98 -7.47 -0.26
C LYS A 607 -14.43 -8.02 -1.60
N MET A 608 -14.40 -9.34 -1.77
CA MET A 608 -13.93 -9.97 -3.00
C MET A 608 -15.05 -10.06 -4.04
N HIS A 609 -14.67 -10.10 -5.31
CA HIS A 609 -15.59 -10.42 -6.40
C HIS A 609 -16.16 -11.85 -6.24
N GLY A 610 -17.47 -12.01 -6.40
CA GLY A 610 -18.18 -13.27 -6.22
C GLY A 610 -18.65 -13.49 -4.77
N ARG A 611 -19.59 -14.42 -4.57
CA ARG A 611 -20.19 -14.71 -3.25
C ARG A 611 -19.30 -15.65 -2.42
N PRO A 612 -19.24 -15.47 -1.09
CA PRO A 612 -18.54 -16.39 -0.20
C PRO A 612 -19.27 -17.73 -0.11
N LEU A 613 -18.48 -18.81 -0.05
CA LEU A 613 -18.96 -20.18 0.13
C LEU A 613 -18.57 -20.69 1.52
N PHE A 614 -19.54 -20.77 2.43
CA PHE A 614 -19.36 -21.29 3.78
C PHE A 614 -19.68 -22.79 3.82
N LEU A 615 -18.68 -23.62 4.07
CA LEU A 615 -18.84 -25.07 4.19
C LEU A 615 -19.16 -25.47 5.64
N VAL A 616 -20.29 -26.16 5.82
CA VAL A 616 -20.71 -26.75 7.09
C VAL A 616 -20.45 -28.25 7.01
N LEU A 617 -19.41 -28.72 7.71
CA LEU A 617 -19.12 -30.14 7.86
C LEU A 617 -19.90 -30.70 9.05
N ILE A 618 -20.81 -31.64 8.79
CA ILE A 618 -21.66 -32.29 9.78
C ILE A 618 -21.10 -33.69 10.06
N ARG A 619 -20.85 -33.99 11.33
CA ARG A 619 -20.33 -35.28 11.80
C ARG A 619 -21.36 -36.07 12.59
N GLU A 620 -21.20 -37.39 12.66
CA GLU A 620 -22.10 -38.27 13.41
C GLU A 620 -22.07 -37.94 14.92
N ASP A 621 -20.92 -37.49 15.45
CA ASP A 621 -20.78 -37.09 16.86
C ASP A 621 -21.58 -35.85 17.25
N ASN A 622 -21.78 -34.90 16.31
CA ASN A 622 -22.63 -33.74 16.54
C ASN A 622 -24.10 -34.14 16.75
N ILE A 623 -24.51 -35.29 16.19
CA ILE A 623 -25.91 -35.74 16.10
C ILE A 623 -26.31 -36.72 17.23
N LYS A 624 -25.41 -36.99 18.18
CA LYS A 624 -25.66 -37.91 19.31
C LYS A 624 -26.39 -37.25 20.50
N GLY A 625 -27.52 -37.84 20.88
CA GLY A 625 -28.23 -37.59 22.15
C GLY A 625 -29.09 -36.33 22.16
N SER A 626 -29.25 -35.73 23.34
CA SER A 626 -30.02 -34.48 23.56
C SER A 626 -29.52 -33.27 22.74
N ARG A 627 -28.32 -33.37 22.17
CA ARG A 627 -27.68 -32.33 21.34
C ARG A 627 -28.22 -32.25 19.91
N PHE A 628 -29.04 -33.21 19.46
CA PHE A 628 -29.51 -33.26 18.08
C PHE A 628 -30.49 -32.13 17.73
N ASN A 629 -31.47 -31.83 18.59
CA ASN A 629 -32.51 -30.84 18.29
C ASN A 629 -31.96 -29.44 17.97
N PRO A 630 -31.01 -28.86 18.74
CA PRO A 630 -30.40 -27.57 18.40
C PRO A 630 -29.71 -27.53 17.03
N ILE A 631 -29.03 -28.61 16.62
CA ILE A 631 -28.41 -28.71 15.29
C ILE A 631 -29.49 -28.82 14.22
N LEU A 632 -30.54 -29.60 14.46
CA LEU A 632 -31.66 -29.71 13.53
C LEU A 632 -32.32 -28.34 13.29
N ASP A 633 -32.54 -27.55 14.34
CA ASP A 633 -33.07 -26.19 14.26
C ASP A 633 -32.14 -25.22 13.52
N MET A 634 -30.81 -25.35 13.69
CA MET A 634 -29.83 -24.59 12.93
C MET A 634 -29.87 -24.96 11.44
N LEU A 635 -29.85 -26.26 11.11
CA LEU A 635 -29.89 -26.76 9.73
C LEU A 635 -31.21 -26.41 9.03
N ALA A 636 -32.34 -26.43 9.76
CA ALA A 636 -33.62 -25.91 9.28
C ALA A 636 -33.59 -24.38 9.07
N SER A 637 -32.85 -23.63 9.90
CA SER A 637 -32.71 -22.18 9.74
C SER A 637 -31.90 -21.79 8.50
N PHE A 638 -30.87 -22.58 8.15
CA PHE A 638 -30.19 -22.42 6.86
C PHE A 638 -31.17 -22.55 5.67
N LYS A 639 -32.08 -23.52 5.71
CA LYS A 639 -33.13 -23.71 4.68
C LYS A 639 -34.17 -22.57 4.64
N LYS A 640 -34.38 -21.85 5.75
CA LYS A 640 -35.22 -20.64 5.81
C LYS A 640 -34.55 -19.40 5.17
N GLY A 641 -33.27 -19.49 4.80
CA GLY A 641 -32.54 -18.43 4.09
C GLY A 641 -32.00 -17.30 4.98
N VAL A 642 -32.17 -17.37 6.31
CA VAL A 642 -31.61 -16.39 7.26
C VAL A 642 -31.10 -17.09 8.52
N VAL A 643 -29.82 -16.86 8.85
CA VAL A 643 -29.17 -17.37 10.08
C VAL A 643 -28.45 -16.20 10.76
N GLY A 644 -28.75 -15.94 12.03
CA GLY A 644 -28.09 -14.87 12.80
C GLY A 644 -28.19 -13.46 12.19
N GLY A 645 -29.25 -13.16 11.43
CA GLY A 645 -29.39 -11.88 10.69
C GLY A 645 -28.57 -11.79 9.39
N VAL A 646 -27.98 -12.90 8.95
CA VAL A 646 -27.26 -13.04 7.68
C VAL A 646 -28.14 -13.78 6.68
N LYS A 647 -28.27 -13.24 5.46
CA LYS A 647 -28.92 -13.94 4.37
C LYS A 647 -28.01 -15.07 3.90
N VAL A 648 -28.56 -16.27 3.86
CA VAL A 648 -27.86 -17.49 3.44
C VAL A 648 -28.64 -18.15 2.32
N HIS A 649 -27.93 -18.79 1.39
CA HIS A 649 -28.52 -19.62 0.36
C HIS A 649 -27.85 -20.99 0.41
N VAL A 650 -28.64 -22.02 0.72
CA VAL A 650 -28.17 -23.40 0.75
C VAL A 650 -28.28 -23.98 -0.65
N ASP A 651 -27.17 -24.47 -1.17
CA ASP A 651 -27.14 -25.18 -2.45
C ASP A 651 -26.04 -26.25 -2.46
N ARG A 652 -25.98 -27.01 -3.55
CA ARG A 652 -24.91 -27.97 -3.84
C ARG A 652 -23.62 -27.25 -4.27
N LEU A 653 -22.51 -27.97 -4.16
CA LEU A 653 -21.17 -27.52 -4.57
C LEU A 653 -20.91 -27.53 -6.08
N GLN A 654 -21.74 -28.23 -6.85
CA GLN A 654 -21.53 -28.58 -8.27
C GLN A 654 -22.44 -27.78 -9.19
#